data_AF-A0A0J7IBJ0-F1
#
_entry.id   AF-A0A0J7IBJ0-F1
#
_cell.length_a   1.000
_cell.length_b   1.000
_cell.length_c   1.000
_cell.angle_alpha   90.00
_cell.angle_beta   90.00
_cell.angle_gamma   90.00
#
_symmetry.space_group_name_H-M   'P 1'
#
loop_
_entity.id
_entity.type
_entity.pdbx_description
1 polymer ?
#
loop_
_entity_poly.entity_id
_entity_poly.type
_entity_poly.pdbx_seq_one_letter_code
_entity_poly.pdbx_strand_id
1 'polypeptide(L)'
;MKSIDIRNPATIGVANIDVYKTNDENSFSDEAKLEFYRSAKSSQGIIGAKDDEYNGEFGFDTFNEKIMPKSYLPYYKDIDGKDIKINDRPKYVCSYLSIYPPKFGAKKSKVTLYIKVIDKKNKKSSGEIDFIFSNSKNDGINNNLSIVGGNKVKIESNITKTLIIQCTSDFDNDIYLDAKIGTKKIGRIIIMANSKIYQTTIQPVLINWGTTASKTVDPIEHEEFVKNLEIYFNSNSFNQSYIIGKLAEKTHSVTFLKSDFTKKDVLKEMAEETDPCGRINKGGLFVNYGNKGEFVNARNYNALVEERYAALNSNNKEKQIAKEKLDVAMKELIKVFSKDFKYDKQSNLSKAKEFHKDAVVTNIWKKQEVIDAYNNYVKLRKDYKGSVYLDHTKTIYVFINKNIEGGRDPITKTQAYSLNSSGVVHVFNSAYNDKDKYALVIHEIGHALSLQHTFSDRNSNTISENTKTIQKLENEKKELENIKKNLDLRNYYGLDKKYLTIKTLIVYHDETQTPSISYFESAFLNNIIGKKVEKEGDKSIIGVIEIESNPNPTSDISIDEEITKIEANIKKLKEENNKLKDLTGVLSQSKTLENIMDYRQPIDATCEKPFNENFQYKLFYQWQWKEMLETGIENEYISEVK
;
A
#
# COMPACT_ATOMS: atom_id res chain seq x y z
N MET A 1 -20.82 13.33 -99.83
CA MET A 1 -21.64 12.10 -99.80
C MET A 1 -21.09 11.18 -98.71
N LYS A 2 -22.00 10.47 -98.00
CA LYS A 2 -21.83 9.52 -96.86
C LYS A 2 -21.68 10.21 -95.48
N SER A 3 -22.65 10.30 -94.55
CA SER A 3 -23.84 9.52 -94.10
C SER A 3 -23.52 8.10 -93.59
N ILE A 4 -23.83 7.76 -92.33
CA ILE A 4 -24.91 6.86 -91.82
C ILE A 4 -24.71 6.85 -90.27
N ASP A 5 -25.63 7.16 -89.33
CA ASP A 5 -27.08 6.99 -89.09
C ASP A 5 -27.50 5.53 -88.77
N ILE A 6 -27.67 5.20 -87.48
CA ILE A 6 -28.44 4.02 -87.05
C ILE A 6 -29.54 4.51 -86.11
N ARG A 7 -30.78 4.35 -86.59
CA ARG A 7 -32.03 4.87 -86.03
C ARG A 7 -32.63 3.94 -84.97
N ASN A 8 -33.30 4.60 -84.02
CA ASN A 8 -34.21 4.17 -82.94
C ASN A 8 -35.15 2.98 -83.27
N PRO A 9 -35.71 2.22 -82.28
CA PRO A 9 -36.99 2.66 -81.70
C PRO A 9 -37.38 2.21 -80.25
N ALA A 10 -38.13 3.13 -79.60
CA ALA A 10 -39.41 2.97 -78.87
C ALA A 10 -39.51 2.31 -77.46
N THR A 11 -39.56 3.20 -76.46
CA THR A 11 -40.55 3.36 -75.34
C THR A 11 -41.33 2.14 -74.80
N ILE A 12 -40.93 1.69 -73.59
CA ILE A 12 -41.80 1.01 -72.61
C ILE A 12 -41.70 1.82 -71.30
N GLY A 13 -42.87 2.11 -70.70
CA GLY A 13 -43.02 2.91 -69.48
C GLY A 13 -42.31 2.30 -68.28
N VAL A 14 -41.52 3.13 -67.60
CA VAL A 14 -40.83 2.80 -66.36
C VAL A 14 -41.84 2.88 -65.22
N ALA A 15 -42.12 1.75 -64.57
CA ALA A 15 -42.82 1.74 -63.30
C ALA A 15 -41.93 2.45 -62.26
N ASN A 16 -42.50 3.47 -61.59
CA ASN A 16 -41.92 4.04 -60.39
C ASN A 16 -41.75 2.92 -59.35
N ILE A 17 -40.50 2.48 -59.17
CA ILE A 17 -40.12 1.74 -57.97
C ILE A 17 -40.04 2.79 -56.87
N ASP A 18 -41.13 2.95 -56.12
CA ASP A 18 -41.08 3.59 -54.81
C ASP A 18 -40.21 2.72 -53.91
N VAL A 19 -38.91 3.04 -53.86
CA VAL A 19 -38.04 2.57 -52.78
C VAL A 19 -38.50 3.31 -51.53
N TYR A 20 -39.41 2.72 -50.77
CA TYR A 20 -39.62 3.09 -49.38
C TYR A 20 -38.28 2.89 -48.66
N LYS A 21 -37.49 3.97 -48.55
CA LYS A 21 -36.61 4.13 -47.39
C LYS A 21 -37.54 4.24 -46.20
N THR A 22 -37.84 3.11 -45.57
CA THR A 22 -38.19 3.10 -44.15
C THR A 22 -36.96 3.66 -43.43
N ASN A 23 -36.89 4.98 -43.30
CA ASN A 23 -36.10 5.58 -42.25
C ASN A 23 -36.70 5.03 -40.96
N ASP A 24 -36.09 4.01 -40.36
CA ASP A 24 -36.32 3.69 -38.97
C ASP A 24 -35.78 4.89 -38.16
N GLU A 25 -36.58 5.95 -38.07
CA GLU A 25 -36.28 7.20 -37.36
C GLU A 25 -36.04 6.95 -35.85
N ASN A 26 -36.32 5.73 -35.38
CA ASN A 26 -36.12 5.29 -34.00
C ASN A 26 -34.99 4.27 -33.84
N SER A 27 -34.10 4.04 -34.82
CA SER A 27 -32.96 3.13 -34.67
C SER A 27 -31.75 3.80 -33.99
N PHE A 28 -30.94 3.00 -33.30
CA PHE A 28 -29.70 3.48 -32.66
C PHE A 28 -28.68 3.93 -33.70
N SER A 29 -28.01 5.05 -33.42
CA SER A 29 -26.98 5.61 -34.28
C SER A 29 -25.69 4.80 -34.26
N ASP A 30 -24.80 5.12 -35.19
CA ASP A 30 -23.51 4.45 -35.26
C ASP A 30 -22.56 4.77 -34.09
N GLU A 31 -22.89 5.74 -33.26
CA GLU A 31 -22.08 6.16 -32.12
C GLU A 31 -22.70 5.74 -30.78
N ALA A 32 -23.83 5.03 -30.80
CA ALA A 32 -24.48 4.51 -29.62
C ALA A 32 -23.54 3.59 -28.83
N LYS A 33 -23.54 3.75 -27.50
CA LYS A 33 -22.75 2.95 -26.57
C LYS A 33 -23.63 2.45 -25.44
N LEU A 34 -23.41 1.23 -24.97
CA LEU A 34 -24.04 0.71 -23.77
C LEU A 34 -23.08 0.83 -22.58
N GLU A 35 -23.51 1.57 -21.58
CA GLU A 35 -22.80 1.71 -20.31
C GLU A 35 -23.46 0.83 -19.24
N PHE A 36 -22.62 0.28 -18.36
CA PHE A 36 -23.03 -0.52 -17.21
C PHE A 36 -22.90 0.33 -15.94
N TYR A 37 -23.78 0.08 -14.98
CA TYR A 37 -23.81 0.75 -13.69
C TYR A 37 -24.19 -0.25 -12.60
N ARG A 38 -23.74 0.03 -11.39
CA ARG A 38 -24.00 -0.81 -10.21
C ARG A 38 -25.34 -0.53 -9.52
N SER A 39 -25.97 0.61 -9.82
CA SER A 39 -27.23 1.06 -9.22
C SER A 39 -28.04 1.94 -10.19
N ALA A 40 -29.31 2.17 -9.89
CA ALA A 40 -30.12 3.10 -10.68
C ALA A 40 -29.59 4.54 -10.52
N LYS A 41 -29.16 4.92 -9.32
CA LYS A 41 -28.56 6.22 -9.03
C LYS A 41 -27.23 6.45 -9.76
N SER A 42 -26.35 5.46 -9.81
CA SER A 42 -25.09 5.57 -10.56
C SER A 42 -25.32 5.73 -12.08
N SER A 43 -26.41 5.20 -12.63
CA SER A 43 -26.82 5.46 -14.04
C SER A 43 -27.20 6.92 -14.34
N GLN A 44 -27.37 7.73 -13.29
CA GLN A 44 -27.62 9.17 -13.34
C GLN A 44 -26.36 9.99 -13.01
N GLY A 45 -25.21 9.33 -12.83
CA GLY A 45 -23.95 9.97 -12.43
C GLY A 45 -23.87 10.29 -10.92
N ILE A 46 -24.78 9.74 -10.11
CA ILE A 46 -24.77 9.91 -8.66
C ILE A 46 -23.88 8.81 -8.04
N ILE A 47 -22.88 9.22 -7.26
CA ILE A 47 -21.91 8.32 -6.60
C ILE A 47 -21.61 8.79 -5.18
N GLY A 48 -20.84 8.01 -4.42
CA GLY A 48 -20.47 8.30 -3.04
C GLY A 48 -21.64 8.18 -2.08
N ALA A 49 -21.74 9.12 -1.13
CA ALA A 49 -22.80 9.15 -0.12
C ALA A 49 -24.21 9.22 -0.68
N LYS A 50 -24.38 9.78 -1.88
CA LYS A 50 -25.69 9.94 -2.51
C LYS A 50 -26.20 8.67 -3.20
N ASP A 51 -25.33 7.71 -3.47
CA ASP A 51 -25.65 6.41 -4.06
C ASP A 51 -25.92 5.35 -2.98
N ASP A 52 -26.95 5.56 -2.15
CA ASP A 52 -27.36 4.65 -1.05
C ASP A 52 -27.82 3.25 -1.51
N GLU A 53 -28.01 3.04 -2.81
CA GLU A 53 -28.40 1.78 -3.42
C GLU A 53 -27.24 0.78 -3.57
N TYR A 54 -25.99 1.25 -3.49
CA TYR A 54 -24.80 0.41 -3.59
C TYR A 54 -23.89 0.60 -2.39
N ASN A 55 -23.55 -0.50 -1.72
CA ASN A 55 -22.75 -0.53 -0.49
C ASN A 55 -21.53 -1.45 -0.60
N GLY A 56 -21.14 -1.85 -1.81
CA GLY A 56 -19.96 -2.70 -2.05
C GLY A 56 -20.23 -4.19 -2.00
N GLU A 57 -21.49 -4.62 -2.14
CA GLU A 57 -21.90 -6.02 -2.02
C GLU A 57 -21.36 -6.96 -3.12
N PHE A 58 -20.97 -6.41 -4.26
CA PHE A 58 -20.20 -7.08 -5.32
C PHE A 58 -19.12 -6.13 -5.84
N GLY A 59 -18.11 -6.63 -6.54
CA GLY A 59 -17.09 -5.75 -7.12
C GLY A 59 -17.58 -5.15 -8.43
N PHE A 60 -17.68 -3.83 -8.52
CA PHE A 60 -17.92 -3.13 -9.78
C PHE A 60 -17.01 -1.91 -9.88
N ASP A 61 -16.25 -1.86 -10.96
CA ASP A 61 -15.31 -0.77 -11.21
C ASP A 61 -15.41 -0.29 -12.66
N THR A 62 -15.32 1.03 -12.85
CA THR A 62 -15.35 1.67 -14.14
C THR A 62 -14.43 2.89 -14.14
N PHE A 63 -13.63 3.03 -15.19
CA PHE A 63 -12.72 4.16 -15.30
C PHE A 63 -13.50 5.46 -15.46
N ASN A 64 -13.19 6.46 -14.62
CA ASN A 64 -13.78 7.78 -14.69
C ASN A 64 -12.71 8.88 -14.54
N GLU A 65 -12.37 9.51 -15.65
CA GLU A 65 -11.33 10.55 -15.74
C GLU A 65 -11.57 11.78 -14.84
N LYS A 66 -12.81 12.00 -14.36
CA LYS A 66 -13.11 13.11 -13.43
C LYS A 66 -12.60 12.84 -12.02
N ILE A 67 -12.48 11.57 -11.67
CA ILE A 67 -12.14 11.10 -10.32
C ILE A 67 -10.97 10.13 -10.31
N MET A 68 -10.36 9.80 -11.44
CA MET A 68 -9.16 8.95 -11.55
C MET A 68 -8.10 9.61 -12.43
N PRO A 69 -6.81 9.60 -12.05
CA PRO A 69 -5.74 10.07 -12.92
C PRO A 69 -5.66 9.22 -14.20
N LYS A 70 -5.29 9.86 -15.31
CA LYS A 70 -5.11 9.18 -16.60
C LYS A 70 -4.06 8.05 -16.52
N SER A 71 -3.12 8.12 -15.58
CA SER A 71 -2.13 7.08 -15.35
C SER A 71 -2.70 5.73 -14.94
N TYR A 72 -3.96 5.67 -14.52
CA TYR A 72 -4.67 4.42 -14.22
C TYR A 72 -5.35 3.80 -15.44
N LEU A 73 -5.47 4.53 -16.56
CA LEU A 73 -6.08 4.01 -17.78
C LEU A 73 -5.47 2.67 -18.26
N PRO A 74 -4.15 2.42 -18.12
CA PRO A 74 -3.54 1.14 -18.49
C PRO A 74 -4.00 -0.09 -17.69
N TYR A 75 -4.69 0.09 -16.56
CA TYR A 75 -5.28 -1.05 -15.83
C TYR A 75 -6.62 -1.51 -16.42
N TYR A 76 -7.16 -0.76 -17.38
CA TYR A 76 -8.41 -1.05 -18.05
C TYR A 76 -8.20 -1.51 -19.49
N LYS A 77 -9.24 -2.10 -20.06
CA LYS A 77 -9.26 -2.63 -21.42
C LYS A 77 -10.27 -1.89 -22.29
N ASP A 78 -9.99 -1.82 -23.58
CA ASP A 78 -10.92 -1.27 -24.56
C ASP A 78 -12.09 -2.25 -24.84
N ILE A 79 -13.02 -1.83 -25.71
CA ILE A 79 -14.21 -2.62 -26.08
C ILE A 79 -13.88 -3.99 -26.72
N ASP A 80 -12.68 -4.16 -27.23
CA ASP A 80 -12.20 -5.40 -27.82
C ASP A 80 -11.39 -6.26 -26.84
N GLY A 81 -11.25 -5.80 -25.59
CA GLY A 81 -10.52 -6.50 -24.54
C GLY A 81 -9.00 -6.36 -24.67
N LYS A 82 -8.52 -5.33 -25.39
CA LYS A 82 -7.10 -5.02 -25.54
C LYS A 82 -6.66 -4.02 -24.47
N ASP A 83 -5.42 -4.14 -24.05
CA ASP A 83 -4.83 -3.22 -23.08
C ASP A 83 -4.78 -1.80 -23.67
N ILE A 84 -5.12 -0.80 -22.84
CA ILE A 84 -5.12 0.59 -23.24
C ILE A 84 -3.79 1.23 -22.89
N LYS A 85 -3.17 1.99 -23.80
CA LYS A 85 -1.99 2.79 -23.45
C LYS A 85 -2.42 4.12 -22.86
N ILE A 86 -1.58 4.68 -22.00
CA ILE A 86 -1.87 5.95 -21.30
C ILE A 86 -2.21 7.12 -22.25
N ASN A 87 -1.66 7.14 -23.46
CA ASN A 87 -1.88 8.20 -24.44
C ASN A 87 -3.05 7.93 -25.38
N ASP A 88 -3.65 6.75 -25.31
CA ASP A 88 -4.80 6.40 -26.12
C ASP A 88 -6.04 7.19 -25.65
N ARG A 89 -6.96 7.41 -26.59
CA ARG A 89 -8.30 7.95 -26.33
C ARG A 89 -9.32 6.93 -26.78
N PRO A 90 -9.44 5.80 -26.06
CA PRO A 90 -10.34 4.74 -26.47
C PRO A 90 -11.77 5.28 -26.50
N LYS A 91 -12.55 4.85 -27.50
CA LYS A 91 -13.97 5.23 -27.57
C LYS A 91 -14.75 4.66 -26.39
N TYR A 92 -14.27 3.60 -25.76
CA TYR A 92 -14.94 2.89 -24.69
C TYR A 92 -13.89 2.25 -23.78
N VAL A 93 -14.11 2.33 -22.47
CA VAL A 93 -13.29 1.67 -21.46
C VAL A 93 -14.19 0.67 -20.74
N CYS A 94 -13.78 -0.60 -20.71
CA CYS A 94 -14.58 -1.65 -20.10
C CYS A 94 -14.70 -1.47 -18.60
N SER A 95 -15.90 -1.70 -18.08
CA SER A 95 -16.12 -1.91 -16.65
C SER A 95 -15.71 -3.32 -16.25
N TYR A 96 -15.43 -3.52 -14.97
CA TYR A 96 -15.12 -4.81 -14.37
C TYR A 96 -16.19 -5.23 -13.36
N LEU A 97 -16.45 -6.52 -13.30
CA LEU A 97 -17.38 -7.16 -12.36
C LEU A 97 -16.68 -8.32 -11.65
N SER A 98 -16.86 -8.39 -10.33
CA SER A 98 -16.56 -9.56 -9.50
C SER A 98 -17.86 -10.22 -9.05
N ILE A 99 -17.99 -11.51 -9.34
CA ILE A 99 -19.15 -12.36 -8.97
C ILE A 99 -18.66 -13.71 -8.41
N TYR A 100 -19.25 -14.17 -7.31
CA TYR A 100 -18.83 -15.41 -6.66
C TYR A 100 -19.46 -16.64 -7.31
N PRO A 101 -18.78 -17.81 -7.29
CA PRO A 101 -19.40 -19.04 -7.71
C PRO A 101 -20.45 -19.51 -6.66
N PRO A 102 -21.48 -20.27 -7.08
CA PRO A 102 -22.59 -20.69 -6.20
C PRO A 102 -22.17 -21.39 -4.91
N LYS A 103 -21.00 -22.07 -4.91
CA LYS A 103 -20.45 -22.76 -3.75
C LYS A 103 -20.19 -21.86 -2.53
N PHE A 104 -20.13 -20.53 -2.71
CA PHE A 104 -19.98 -19.55 -1.62
C PHE A 104 -21.28 -18.80 -1.28
N GLY A 105 -22.43 -19.29 -1.75
CA GLY A 105 -23.75 -18.82 -1.37
C GLY A 105 -24.53 -18.16 -2.52
N ALA A 106 -25.81 -18.54 -2.64
CA ALA A 106 -26.68 -18.14 -3.74
C ALA A 106 -26.87 -16.62 -3.88
N LYS A 107 -26.77 -15.85 -2.78
CA LYS A 107 -26.88 -14.38 -2.82
C LYS A 107 -25.67 -13.73 -3.50
N LYS A 108 -24.47 -14.28 -3.33
CA LYS A 108 -23.23 -13.74 -3.91
C LYS A 108 -23.01 -14.15 -5.36
N SER A 109 -23.70 -15.20 -5.81
CA SER A 109 -23.62 -15.69 -7.19
C SER A 109 -24.63 -15.02 -8.13
N LYS A 110 -25.30 -13.95 -7.68
CA LYS A 110 -26.27 -13.19 -8.47
C LYS A 110 -26.00 -11.71 -8.29
N VAL A 111 -25.80 -10.99 -9.40
CA VAL A 111 -25.55 -9.55 -9.40
C VAL A 111 -26.60 -8.85 -10.24
N THR A 112 -27.14 -7.77 -9.69
CA THR A 112 -28.05 -6.86 -10.39
C THR A 112 -27.24 -5.66 -10.88
N LEU A 113 -27.12 -5.52 -12.19
CA LEU A 113 -26.56 -4.34 -12.85
C LEU A 113 -27.67 -3.51 -13.48
N TYR A 114 -27.32 -2.28 -13.83
CA TYR A 114 -28.15 -1.36 -14.57
C TYR A 114 -27.44 -1.01 -15.87
N ILE A 115 -28.19 -0.96 -16.96
CA ILE A 115 -27.68 -0.70 -18.30
C ILE A 115 -28.40 0.51 -18.89
N LYS A 116 -27.66 1.29 -19.68
CA LYS A 116 -28.20 2.46 -20.40
C LYS A 116 -27.51 2.60 -21.74
N VAL A 117 -28.29 2.77 -22.80
CA VAL A 117 -27.73 3.10 -24.11
C VAL A 117 -27.61 4.62 -24.23
N ILE A 118 -26.39 5.11 -24.37
CA ILE A 118 -26.08 6.51 -24.62
C ILE A 118 -25.97 6.71 -26.13
N ASP A 119 -26.97 7.38 -26.70
CA ASP A 119 -26.98 7.80 -28.10
C ASP A 119 -27.11 9.31 -28.19
N LYS A 120 -26.02 9.98 -28.54
CA LYS A 120 -25.96 11.44 -28.62
C LYS A 120 -26.67 11.99 -29.86
N LYS A 121 -26.78 11.19 -30.93
CA LYS A 121 -27.42 11.60 -32.19
C LYS A 121 -28.93 11.37 -32.13
N ASN A 122 -29.36 10.22 -31.63
CA ASN A 122 -30.77 9.82 -31.61
C ASN A 122 -31.28 9.62 -30.17
N LYS A 123 -31.72 10.70 -29.52
CA LYS A 123 -32.16 10.70 -28.10
C LYS A 123 -33.46 9.93 -27.79
N LYS A 124 -34.18 9.45 -28.82
CA LYS A 124 -35.41 8.65 -28.70
C LYS A 124 -35.32 7.33 -29.46
N SER A 125 -34.10 6.86 -29.72
CA SER A 125 -33.90 5.57 -30.39
C SER A 125 -34.29 4.42 -29.47
N SER A 126 -34.69 3.30 -30.05
CA SER A 126 -35.07 2.09 -29.34
C SER A 126 -34.60 0.88 -30.14
N GLY A 127 -34.32 -0.21 -29.45
CA GLY A 127 -33.89 -1.44 -30.11
C GLY A 127 -33.73 -2.58 -29.13
N GLU A 128 -33.41 -3.75 -29.68
CA GLU A 128 -33.08 -4.95 -28.91
C GLU A 128 -31.55 -5.08 -28.83
N ILE A 129 -31.03 -5.17 -27.61
CA ILE A 129 -29.63 -5.48 -27.34
C ILE A 129 -29.51 -6.98 -27.09
N ASP A 130 -28.60 -7.62 -27.81
CA ASP A 130 -28.20 -9.00 -27.57
C ASP A 130 -26.95 -9.05 -26.69
N PHE A 131 -27.02 -9.80 -25.60
CA PHE A 131 -25.95 -9.99 -24.65
C PHE A 131 -25.31 -11.36 -24.83
N ILE A 132 -24.04 -11.38 -25.19
CA ILE A 132 -23.32 -12.60 -25.54
C ILE A 132 -22.11 -12.76 -24.63
N PHE A 133 -22.07 -13.86 -23.89
CA PHE A 133 -20.87 -14.26 -23.16
C PHE A 133 -19.84 -14.85 -24.12
N SER A 134 -18.61 -14.38 -23.99
CA SER A 134 -17.43 -14.92 -24.66
C SER A 134 -16.29 -14.99 -23.64
N ASN A 135 -15.35 -15.91 -23.82
CA ASN A 135 -14.17 -16.01 -22.99
C ASN A 135 -12.98 -15.30 -23.67
N SER A 136 -11.95 -14.99 -22.89
CA SER A 136 -10.73 -14.33 -23.37
C SER A 136 -9.96 -15.10 -24.46
N LYS A 137 -10.25 -16.41 -24.62
CA LYS A 137 -9.63 -17.29 -25.63
C LYS A 137 -10.46 -17.50 -26.90
N ASN A 138 -11.61 -16.84 -27.05
CA ASN A 138 -12.53 -16.97 -28.21
C ASN A 138 -13.15 -18.36 -28.41
N ASP A 139 -13.20 -19.21 -27.39
CA ASP A 139 -13.92 -20.49 -27.43
C ASP A 139 -15.41 -20.25 -27.17
N GLY A 140 -16.28 -20.85 -27.99
CA GLY A 140 -17.72 -20.61 -27.98
C GLY A 140 -18.43 -20.78 -26.63
N ILE A 141 -19.57 -20.07 -26.51
CA ILE A 141 -20.64 -20.13 -25.48
C ILE A 141 -20.18 -20.53 -24.07
N ASN A 142 -20.10 -19.53 -23.18
CA ASN A 142 -19.89 -19.76 -21.76
C ASN A 142 -21.19 -20.24 -21.08
N ASN A 143 -21.12 -21.38 -20.36
CA ASN A 143 -22.24 -21.93 -19.58
C ASN A 143 -22.15 -21.64 -18.07
N ASN A 144 -21.06 -20.99 -17.62
CA ASN A 144 -20.78 -20.65 -16.22
C ASN A 144 -21.53 -19.38 -15.75
N LEU A 145 -22.04 -18.59 -16.70
CA LEU A 145 -22.83 -17.39 -16.46
C LEU A 145 -24.11 -17.42 -17.29
N SER A 146 -25.16 -16.79 -16.77
CA SER A 146 -26.45 -16.63 -17.46
C SER A 146 -27.08 -15.29 -17.13
N ILE A 147 -27.95 -14.80 -18.02
CA ILE A 147 -28.77 -13.61 -17.78
C ILE A 147 -30.18 -14.04 -17.38
N VAL A 148 -30.62 -13.59 -16.22
CA VAL A 148 -31.98 -13.86 -15.75
C VAL A 148 -32.96 -13.04 -16.58
N GLY A 149 -33.94 -13.72 -17.20
CA GLY A 149 -34.91 -13.10 -18.11
C GLY A 149 -34.54 -13.20 -19.60
N GLY A 150 -33.38 -13.80 -19.93
CA GLY A 150 -32.93 -14.03 -21.30
C GLY A 150 -31.89 -13.01 -21.79
N ASN A 151 -31.18 -13.36 -22.86
CA ASN A 151 -30.03 -12.61 -23.36
C ASN A 151 -30.40 -11.39 -24.21
N LYS A 152 -31.69 -11.18 -24.50
CA LYS A 152 -32.19 -10.10 -25.33
C LYS A 152 -32.97 -9.11 -24.49
N VAL A 153 -32.57 -7.83 -24.53
CA VAL A 153 -33.22 -6.76 -23.76
C VAL A 153 -33.64 -5.64 -24.68
N LYS A 154 -34.95 -5.34 -24.69
CA LYS A 154 -35.48 -4.14 -25.36
C LYS A 154 -35.18 -2.91 -24.51
N ILE A 155 -34.55 -1.91 -25.11
CA ILE A 155 -34.13 -0.69 -24.43
C ILE A 155 -34.32 0.52 -25.33
N GLU A 156 -34.67 1.64 -24.70
CA GLU A 156 -34.71 2.97 -25.32
C GLU A 156 -33.48 3.76 -24.90
N SER A 157 -32.97 4.61 -25.79
CA SER A 157 -31.82 5.46 -25.50
C SER A 157 -32.07 6.32 -24.26
N ASN A 158 -31.06 6.43 -23.42
CA ASN A 158 -31.07 7.20 -22.17
C ASN A 158 -32.07 6.71 -21.11
N ILE A 159 -32.73 5.57 -21.31
CA ILE A 159 -33.56 4.91 -20.31
C ILE A 159 -32.75 3.79 -19.64
N THR A 160 -32.74 3.80 -18.31
CA THR A 160 -32.07 2.77 -17.52
C THR A 160 -32.94 1.50 -17.44
N LYS A 161 -32.32 0.35 -17.67
CA LYS A 161 -32.93 -0.98 -17.47
C LYS A 161 -32.06 -1.83 -16.55
N THR A 162 -32.68 -2.81 -15.91
CA THR A 162 -31.96 -3.77 -15.06
C THR A 162 -31.47 -4.95 -15.89
N LEU A 163 -30.25 -5.41 -15.60
CA LEU A 163 -29.64 -6.61 -16.14
C LEU A 163 -29.18 -7.47 -14.97
N ILE A 164 -29.66 -8.71 -14.88
CA ILE A 164 -29.32 -9.60 -13.76
C ILE A 164 -28.42 -10.72 -14.29
N ILE A 165 -27.19 -10.78 -13.78
CA ILE A 165 -26.20 -11.79 -14.13
C ILE A 165 -26.15 -12.83 -13.00
N GLN A 166 -26.28 -14.10 -13.36
CA GLN A 166 -26.21 -15.23 -12.45
C GLN A 166 -25.00 -16.10 -12.81
N CYS A 167 -24.13 -16.34 -11.83
CA CYS A 167 -23.09 -17.35 -11.88
C CYS A 167 -23.69 -18.72 -11.54
N THR A 168 -23.43 -19.69 -12.41
CA THR A 168 -23.92 -21.08 -12.33
C THR A 168 -22.80 -22.04 -11.96
N SER A 169 -21.54 -21.70 -12.25
CA SER A 169 -20.34 -22.45 -11.87
C SER A 169 -19.11 -21.53 -11.92
N ASP A 170 -18.01 -21.98 -11.31
CA ASP A 170 -16.73 -21.28 -11.35
C ASP A 170 -16.04 -21.34 -12.72
N PHE A 171 -15.10 -20.42 -12.96
CA PHE A 171 -14.35 -20.32 -14.21
C PHE A 171 -12.94 -19.72 -14.01
N ASP A 172 -11.99 -20.23 -14.80
CA ASP A 172 -10.54 -19.94 -14.65
C ASP A 172 -10.04 -18.71 -15.41
N ASN A 173 -10.80 -18.22 -16.37
CA ASN A 173 -10.39 -17.10 -17.23
C ASN A 173 -11.49 -16.04 -17.25
N ASP A 174 -11.10 -14.77 -17.29
CA ASP A 174 -12.05 -13.67 -17.43
C ASP A 174 -13.05 -13.92 -18.57
N ILE A 175 -14.33 -13.64 -18.28
CA ILE A 175 -15.43 -13.75 -19.23
C ILE A 175 -15.84 -12.34 -19.66
N TYR A 176 -16.01 -12.15 -20.95
CA TYR A 176 -16.51 -10.91 -21.54
C TYR A 176 -18.01 -11.05 -21.84
N LEU A 177 -18.79 -10.10 -21.34
CA LEU A 177 -20.18 -9.96 -21.73
C LEU A 177 -20.30 -8.82 -22.74
N ASP A 178 -20.50 -9.19 -24.00
CA ASP A 178 -20.66 -8.26 -25.12
C ASP A 178 -22.12 -7.83 -25.26
N ALA A 179 -22.37 -6.53 -25.36
CA ALA A 179 -23.65 -5.98 -25.77
C ALA A 179 -23.62 -5.64 -27.26
N LYS A 180 -24.54 -6.21 -28.04
CA LYS A 180 -24.59 -6.05 -29.50
C LYS A 180 -25.95 -5.57 -30.01
N ILE A 181 -25.90 -4.79 -31.10
CA ILE A 181 -27.03 -4.50 -31.97
C ILE A 181 -26.70 -5.10 -33.33
N GLY A 182 -27.41 -6.16 -33.72
CA GLY A 182 -27.04 -6.97 -34.88
C GLY A 182 -25.61 -7.50 -34.71
N THR A 183 -24.72 -7.20 -35.65
CA THR A 183 -23.31 -7.61 -35.61
C THR A 183 -22.41 -6.65 -34.83
N LYS A 184 -22.92 -5.47 -34.48
CA LYS A 184 -22.12 -4.38 -33.93
C LYS A 184 -22.06 -4.45 -32.41
N LYS A 185 -20.85 -4.48 -31.86
CA LYS A 185 -20.61 -4.36 -30.41
C LYS A 185 -20.68 -2.90 -29.96
N ILE A 186 -21.53 -2.62 -28.98
CA ILE A 186 -21.76 -1.26 -28.44
C ILE A 186 -21.36 -1.12 -26.97
N GLY A 187 -21.07 -2.21 -26.28
CA GLY A 187 -20.58 -2.20 -24.91
C GLY A 187 -19.97 -3.54 -24.53
N ARG A 188 -19.14 -3.55 -23.49
CA ARG A 188 -18.53 -4.76 -22.92
C ARG A 188 -18.27 -4.56 -21.44
N ILE A 189 -18.58 -5.58 -20.65
CA ILE A 189 -18.12 -5.70 -19.26
C ILE A 189 -17.23 -6.94 -19.12
N ILE A 190 -16.17 -6.83 -18.32
CA ILE A 190 -15.24 -7.91 -18.02
C ILE A 190 -15.61 -8.50 -16.66
N ILE A 191 -15.93 -9.77 -16.63
CA ILE A 191 -16.28 -10.52 -15.42
C ILE A 191 -15.06 -11.34 -15.04
N MET A 192 -14.50 -11.01 -13.87
CA MET A 192 -13.21 -11.57 -13.45
C MET A 192 -13.29 -13.05 -13.12
N ALA A 193 -12.22 -13.78 -13.46
CA ALA A 193 -12.05 -15.18 -13.10
C ALA A 193 -12.29 -15.42 -11.60
N ASN A 194 -13.04 -16.47 -11.27
CA ASN A 194 -13.51 -16.71 -9.91
C ASN A 194 -13.33 -18.16 -9.42
N SER A 195 -12.62 -19.00 -10.19
CA SER A 195 -12.28 -20.36 -9.75
C SER A 195 -11.37 -20.36 -8.53
N LYS A 196 -10.49 -19.37 -8.44
CA LYS A 196 -9.61 -19.14 -7.30
C LYS A 196 -10.22 -18.11 -6.36
N ILE A 197 -10.53 -18.56 -5.16
CA ILE A 197 -10.94 -17.72 -4.04
C ILE A 197 -9.88 -17.86 -2.95
N TYR A 198 -9.57 -16.76 -2.29
CA TYR A 198 -8.53 -16.69 -1.27
C TYR A 198 -9.16 -16.48 0.11
N GLN A 199 -8.42 -16.87 1.13
CA GLN A 199 -8.82 -16.69 2.52
C GLN A 199 -7.64 -16.23 3.38
N THR A 200 -7.97 -15.51 4.45
CA THR A 200 -7.06 -15.15 5.52
C THR A 200 -7.74 -15.33 6.87
N THR A 201 -6.95 -15.60 7.89
CA THR A 201 -7.40 -15.60 9.28
C THR A 201 -7.22 -14.21 9.86
N ILE A 202 -8.30 -13.60 10.35
CA ILE A 202 -8.24 -12.37 11.13
C ILE A 202 -8.03 -12.78 12.59
N GLN A 203 -6.85 -12.53 13.14
CA GLN A 203 -6.55 -12.76 14.55
C GLN A 203 -6.70 -11.45 15.34
N PRO A 204 -7.84 -11.23 16.01
CA PRO A 204 -8.00 -10.09 16.90
C PRO A 204 -7.18 -10.28 18.17
N VAL A 205 -6.50 -9.22 18.60
CA VAL A 205 -5.70 -9.17 19.83
C VAL A 205 -6.11 -7.96 20.65
N LEU A 206 -6.81 -8.17 21.77
CA LEU A 206 -7.16 -7.12 22.72
C LEU A 206 -5.98 -6.79 23.62
N ILE A 207 -5.56 -5.52 23.61
CA ILE A 207 -4.50 -5.00 24.48
C ILE A 207 -5.14 -4.28 25.66
N ASN A 208 -4.75 -4.71 26.86
CA ASN A 208 -5.13 -4.09 28.12
C ASN A 208 -3.90 -3.47 28.82
N TRP A 209 -4.14 -2.46 29.66
CA TRP A 209 -3.13 -1.94 30.58
C TRP A 209 -3.38 -2.48 31.98
N GLY A 210 -2.32 -2.94 32.64
CA GLY A 210 -2.37 -3.41 34.01
C GLY A 210 -1.13 -3.05 34.81
N THR A 211 -1.18 -3.30 36.11
CA THR A 211 -0.03 -3.19 37.02
C THR A 211 0.90 -4.40 36.93
N THR A 212 0.43 -5.49 36.33
CA THR A 212 1.21 -6.71 36.05
C THR A 212 1.02 -7.09 34.58
N ALA A 213 2.10 -7.36 33.85
CA ALA A 213 2.02 -7.87 32.49
C ALA A 213 1.54 -9.33 32.46
N SER A 214 0.78 -9.67 31.43
CA SER A 214 0.35 -11.04 31.18
C SER A 214 1.55 -11.98 31.03
N LYS A 215 1.42 -13.16 31.63
CA LYS A 215 2.39 -14.25 31.46
C LYS A 215 2.00 -15.20 30.35
N THR A 216 0.82 -15.12 29.78
CA THR A 216 0.32 -15.94 28.66
C THR A 216 -0.61 -15.10 27.83
N VAL A 217 -0.92 -15.56 26.63
CA VAL A 217 -2.06 -15.04 25.87
C VAL A 217 -3.31 -15.73 26.38
N ASP A 218 -4.32 -14.95 26.75
CA ASP A 218 -5.58 -15.49 27.27
C ASP A 218 -6.63 -15.50 26.15
N PRO A 219 -7.17 -16.67 25.75
CA PRO A 219 -8.22 -16.73 24.74
C PRO A 219 -9.56 -16.31 25.34
N ILE A 220 -10.24 -15.37 24.68
CA ILE A 220 -11.57 -14.86 25.08
C ILE A 220 -12.54 -14.91 23.90
N GLU A 221 -13.84 -14.87 24.20
CA GLU A 221 -14.86 -14.79 23.15
C GLU A 221 -14.74 -13.50 22.33
N HIS A 222 -15.11 -13.59 21.05
CA HIS A 222 -15.21 -12.40 20.22
C HIS A 222 -16.33 -11.47 20.69
N GLU A 223 -15.96 -10.23 20.92
CA GLU A 223 -16.91 -9.14 21.13
C GLU A 223 -17.67 -8.81 19.83
N GLU A 224 -18.79 -8.11 19.97
CA GLU A 224 -19.65 -7.70 18.85
C GLU A 224 -18.89 -6.92 17.77
N PHE A 225 -17.97 -6.03 18.17
CA PHE A 225 -17.14 -5.28 17.24
C PHE A 225 -16.38 -6.19 16.26
N VAL A 226 -15.75 -7.25 16.78
CA VAL A 226 -14.95 -8.20 16.00
C VAL A 226 -15.82 -9.02 15.05
N LYS A 227 -16.98 -9.50 15.53
CA LYS A 227 -17.94 -10.24 14.71
C LYS A 227 -18.47 -9.38 13.55
N ASN A 228 -18.84 -8.14 13.83
CA ASN A 228 -19.34 -7.22 12.81
C ASN A 228 -18.24 -6.78 11.82
N LEU A 229 -16.98 -6.71 12.25
CA LEU A 229 -15.85 -6.47 11.36
C LEU A 229 -15.72 -7.58 10.30
N GLU A 230 -15.81 -8.86 10.70
CA GLU A 230 -15.81 -9.99 9.75
C GLU A 230 -16.99 -9.94 8.79
N ILE A 231 -18.19 -9.61 9.29
CA ILE A 231 -19.39 -9.47 8.44
C ILE A 231 -19.16 -8.37 7.39
N TYR A 232 -18.66 -7.21 7.80
CA TYR A 232 -18.38 -6.09 6.90
C TYR A 232 -17.28 -6.45 5.88
N PHE A 233 -16.19 -7.09 6.33
CA PHE A 233 -15.11 -7.60 5.47
C PHE A 233 -15.69 -8.46 4.33
N ASN A 234 -16.52 -9.43 4.68
CA ASN A 234 -17.04 -10.44 3.76
C ASN A 234 -18.26 -10.00 2.94
N SER A 235 -18.90 -8.88 3.29
CA SER A 235 -20.16 -8.43 2.66
C SER A 235 -20.05 -7.12 1.91
N ASN A 236 -19.06 -6.27 2.21
CA ASN A 236 -18.96 -4.91 1.65
C ASN A 236 -17.59 -4.58 1.05
N SER A 237 -16.54 -5.29 1.46
CA SER A 237 -15.15 -4.90 1.13
C SER A 237 -14.42 -5.94 0.29
N PHE A 238 -13.33 -6.52 0.78
CA PHE A 238 -12.43 -7.47 0.10
C PHE A 238 -13.12 -8.65 -0.61
N ASN A 239 -14.41 -8.88 -0.36
CA ASN A 239 -15.30 -9.65 -1.21
C ASN A 239 -15.07 -9.35 -2.71
N GLN A 240 -14.90 -8.08 -3.10
CA GLN A 240 -14.66 -7.65 -4.49
C GLN A 240 -13.41 -8.28 -5.12
N SER A 241 -12.42 -8.62 -4.28
CA SER A 241 -11.13 -9.19 -4.68
C SER A 241 -11.05 -10.70 -4.45
N TYR A 242 -12.18 -11.36 -4.19
CA TYR A 242 -12.22 -12.80 -3.90
C TYR A 242 -11.42 -13.22 -2.67
N ILE A 243 -11.31 -12.34 -1.67
CA ILE A 243 -10.68 -12.65 -0.38
C ILE A 243 -11.77 -12.79 0.69
N ILE A 244 -11.76 -13.90 1.40
CA ILE A 244 -12.63 -14.20 2.54
C ILE A 244 -11.83 -14.03 3.83
N GLY A 245 -12.35 -13.24 4.75
CA GLY A 245 -11.82 -13.12 6.10
C GLY A 245 -12.52 -14.15 6.99
N LYS A 246 -11.76 -15.00 7.67
CA LYS A 246 -12.27 -15.89 8.72
C LYS A 246 -11.73 -15.42 10.05
N LEU A 247 -12.58 -15.25 11.06
CA LEU A 247 -12.07 -15.03 12.41
C LEU A 247 -11.29 -16.25 12.89
N ALA A 248 -10.18 -16.02 13.60
CA ALA A 248 -9.55 -17.03 14.45
C ALA A 248 -10.58 -17.55 15.48
N GLU A 249 -10.35 -18.70 16.11
CA GLU A 249 -11.35 -19.31 17.01
C GLU A 249 -11.72 -18.41 18.21
N LYS A 250 -10.74 -17.66 18.73
CA LYS A 250 -10.87 -16.78 19.89
C LYS A 250 -10.13 -15.47 19.67
N THR A 251 -10.59 -14.43 20.33
CA THR A 251 -9.79 -13.21 20.50
C THR A 251 -8.70 -13.49 21.51
N HIS A 252 -7.49 -13.05 21.20
CA HIS A 252 -6.39 -13.12 22.15
C HIS A 252 -6.41 -11.88 23.03
N SER A 253 -6.26 -12.05 24.34
CA SER A 253 -6.17 -10.96 25.31
C SER A 253 -4.79 -10.95 25.93
N VAL A 254 -4.15 -9.78 25.94
CA VAL A 254 -2.87 -9.55 26.59
C VAL A 254 -2.88 -8.26 27.38
N THR A 255 -2.26 -8.29 28.56
CA THR A 255 -2.07 -7.13 29.41
C THR A 255 -0.61 -6.72 29.40
N PHE A 256 -0.33 -5.44 29.13
CA PHE A 256 1.00 -4.87 29.21
C PHE A 256 1.12 -3.87 30.37
N LEU A 257 2.35 -3.61 30.81
CA LEU A 257 2.63 -2.54 31.78
C LEU A 257 2.61 -1.19 31.08
N LYS A 258 1.70 -0.29 31.48
CA LYS A 258 1.64 1.08 30.93
C LYS A 258 2.99 1.80 31.02
N SER A 259 3.73 1.58 32.11
CA SER A 259 5.05 2.20 32.34
C SER A 259 6.09 1.85 31.29
N ASP A 260 5.97 0.72 30.59
CA ASP A 260 6.93 0.35 29.55
C ASP A 260 6.74 1.16 28.27
N PHE A 261 5.54 1.71 28.09
CA PHE A 261 5.16 2.50 26.93
C PHE A 261 5.16 4.01 27.21
N THR A 262 5.05 4.44 28.46
CA THR A 262 5.23 5.86 28.83
C THR A 262 6.71 6.23 29.02
N LYS A 263 7.60 5.24 29.16
CA LYS A 263 9.06 5.49 29.13
C LYS A 263 9.45 6.01 27.74
N LYS A 264 10.26 7.07 27.71
CA LYS A 264 10.78 7.71 26.48
C LYS A 264 9.73 8.35 25.58
N ASP A 265 8.62 8.83 26.15
CA ASP A 265 7.56 9.52 25.42
C ASP A 265 6.99 8.72 24.23
N VAL A 266 6.98 7.37 24.27
CA VAL A 266 6.32 6.56 23.22
C VAL A 266 4.80 6.76 23.27
N LEU A 267 4.23 6.71 24.48
CA LEU A 267 2.89 7.18 24.78
C LEU A 267 2.95 8.44 25.65
N LYS A 268 2.05 9.37 25.40
CA LYS A 268 1.94 10.63 26.13
C LYS A 268 0.50 10.94 26.49
N GLU A 269 0.27 11.35 27.72
CA GLU A 269 -1.00 11.94 28.14
C GLU A 269 -1.10 13.34 27.55
N MET A 270 -2.20 13.62 26.85
CA MET A 270 -2.49 14.90 26.23
C MET A 270 -3.75 15.49 26.85
N ALA A 271 -3.73 16.81 27.07
CA ALA A 271 -4.88 17.51 27.61
C ALA A 271 -6.02 17.58 26.57
N GLU A 272 -7.22 17.89 27.05
CA GLU A 272 -8.31 18.29 26.17
C GLU A 272 -7.91 19.52 25.35
N GLU A 273 -8.26 19.50 24.07
CA GLU A 273 -7.92 20.58 23.14
C GLU A 273 -9.13 20.93 22.28
N THR A 274 -9.39 22.21 22.15
CA THR A 274 -10.40 22.72 21.23
C THR A 274 -9.71 23.02 19.91
N ASP A 275 -10.18 22.37 18.84
CA ASP A 275 -9.61 22.64 17.53
C ASP A 275 -9.93 24.07 17.05
N PRO A 276 -9.26 24.57 15.99
CA PRO A 276 -9.54 25.88 15.43
C PRO A 276 -10.99 26.10 14.93
N CYS A 277 -11.82 25.05 14.93
CA CYS A 277 -13.24 25.08 14.57
C CYS A 277 -14.17 25.08 15.81
N GLY A 278 -13.64 25.15 17.04
CA GLY A 278 -14.43 25.14 18.27
C GLY A 278 -14.88 23.75 18.74
N ARG A 279 -14.39 22.66 18.12
CA ARG A 279 -14.73 21.29 18.50
C ARG A 279 -13.81 20.84 19.64
N ILE A 280 -14.41 20.39 20.74
CA ILE A 280 -13.69 19.89 21.90
C ILE A 280 -13.24 18.46 21.63
N ASN A 281 -11.93 18.26 21.54
CA ASN A 281 -11.31 16.94 21.46
C ASN A 281 -10.82 16.54 22.84
N LYS A 282 -11.51 15.55 23.42
CA LYS A 282 -11.14 15.00 24.72
C LYS A 282 -9.71 14.48 24.65
N GLY A 283 -8.90 14.93 25.60
CA GLY A 283 -7.53 14.44 25.78
C GLY A 283 -7.50 12.98 26.21
N GLY A 284 -6.32 12.50 26.57
CA GLY A 284 -6.11 11.12 27.00
C GLY A 284 -4.73 10.63 26.59
N LEU A 285 -4.56 9.31 26.56
CA LEU A 285 -3.28 8.69 26.20
C LEU A 285 -3.17 8.55 24.69
N PHE A 286 -2.13 9.11 24.09
CA PHE A 286 -1.86 9.03 22.65
C PHE A 286 -0.51 8.40 22.37
N VAL A 287 -0.38 7.76 21.21
CA VAL A 287 0.95 7.44 20.67
C VAL A 287 1.57 8.73 20.14
N ASN A 288 2.74 9.09 20.67
CA ASN A 288 3.40 10.36 20.41
C ASN A 288 4.14 10.33 19.06
N TYR A 289 3.37 10.35 17.97
CA TYR A 289 3.87 10.49 16.61
C TYR A 289 4.38 11.93 16.48
N GLY A 290 5.66 12.19 16.77
CA GLY A 290 6.18 13.56 16.97
C GLY A 290 5.90 14.56 15.83
N ASN A 291 6.06 15.86 16.12
CA ASN A 291 5.61 16.99 15.29
C ASN A 291 6.33 17.19 13.93
N LYS A 292 7.24 16.29 13.50
CA LYS A 292 8.09 16.49 12.29
C LYS A 292 8.27 15.24 11.41
N GLY A 293 7.27 14.37 11.32
CA GLY A 293 7.30 13.23 10.38
C GLY A 293 8.25 12.11 10.77
N GLU A 294 8.85 12.18 11.96
CA GLU A 294 9.61 11.10 12.55
C GLU A 294 8.65 10.13 13.24
N PHE A 295 8.14 9.16 12.48
CA PHE A 295 7.28 8.05 12.95
C PHE A 295 7.99 7.08 13.93
N VAL A 296 9.02 7.55 14.62
CA VAL A 296 9.93 6.77 15.44
C VAL A 296 9.22 6.16 16.63
N ASN A 297 8.47 6.97 17.38
CA ASN A 297 7.70 6.50 18.53
C ASN A 297 6.54 5.59 18.11
N ALA A 298 5.96 5.83 16.92
CA ALA A 298 4.96 4.92 16.34
C ALA A 298 5.57 3.54 16.08
N ARG A 299 6.74 3.48 15.44
CA ARG A 299 7.45 2.23 15.19
C ARG A 299 7.87 1.54 16.48
N ASN A 300 8.33 2.30 17.48
CA ASN A 300 8.68 1.76 18.79
C ASN A 300 7.46 1.18 19.51
N TYR A 301 6.30 1.86 19.45
CA TYR A 301 5.03 1.34 19.99
C TYR A 301 4.67 0.02 19.31
N ASN A 302 4.65 -0.02 17.98
CA ASN A 302 4.32 -1.21 17.20
C ASN A 302 5.25 -2.37 17.53
N ALA A 303 6.57 -2.16 17.50
CA ALA A 303 7.56 -3.18 17.82
C ALA A 303 7.37 -3.73 19.25
N LEU A 304 7.11 -2.88 20.24
CA LEU A 304 6.86 -3.31 21.62
C LEU A 304 5.60 -4.17 21.73
N VAL A 305 4.50 -3.77 21.08
CA VAL A 305 3.25 -4.53 21.09
C VAL A 305 3.44 -5.87 20.39
N GLU A 306 3.95 -5.84 19.16
CA GLU A 306 4.03 -6.99 18.26
C GLU A 306 5.05 -8.03 18.75
N GLU A 307 6.28 -7.62 19.09
CA GLU A 307 7.32 -8.56 19.57
C GLU A 307 6.92 -9.22 20.89
N ARG A 308 6.37 -8.45 21.84
CA ARG A 308 5.97 -9.00 23.15
C ARG A 308 4.78 -9.93 23.01
N TYR A 309 3.77 -9.58 22.21
CA TYR A 309 2.67 -10.49 21.92
C TYR A 309 3.17 -11.75 21.21
N ALA A 310 4.03 -11.63 20.19
CA ALA A 310 4.62 -12.77 19.49
C ALA A 310 5.37 -13.71 20.44
N ALA A 311 6.15 -13.16 21.37
CA ALA A 311 6.88 -13.93 22.38
C ALA A 311 5.96 -14.61 23.40
N LEU A 312 4.84 -13.98 23.79
CA LEU A 312 3.82 -14.61 24.63
C LEU A 312 3.12 -15.76 23.87
N ASN A 313 2.70 -15.50 22.64
CA ASN A 313 1.93 -16.43 21.81
C ASN A 313 2.74 -17.68 21.42
N SER A 314 4.03 -17.51 21.10
CA SER A 314 4.94 -18.61 20.75
C SER A 314 5.68 -19.22 21.94
N ASN A 315 5.36 -18.80 23.17
CA ASN A 315 6.04 -19.20 24.40
C ASN A 315 7.57 -18.99 24.39
N ASN A 316 8.06 -17.93 23.72
CA ASN A 316 9.47 -17.57 23.58
C ASN A 316 9.87 -16.34 24.42
N LYS A 317 9.25 -16.16 25.60
CA LYS A 317 9.47 -14.98 26.46
C LYS A 317 10.94 -14.78 26.84
N GLU A 318 11.67 -15.86 27.07
CA GLU A 318 13.09 -15.79 27.43
C GLU A 318 13.93 -15.18 26.31
N LYS A 319 13.61 -15.46 25.03
CA LYS A 319 14.28 -14.82 23.89
C LYS A 319 14.00 -13.32 23.86
N GLN A 320 12.75 -12.91 24.12
CA GLN A 320 12.40 -11.49 24.18
C GLN A 320 13.11 -10.78 25.33
N ILE A 321 13.15 -11.39 26.52
CA ILE A 321 13.87 -10.84 27.67
C ILE A 321 15.37 -10.72 27.37
N ALA A 322 15.97 -11.72 26.72
CA ALA A 322 17.37 -11.66 26.31
C ALA A 322 17.63 -10.53 25.31
N LYS A 323 16.75 -10.33 24.32
CA LYS A 323 16.79 -9.22 23.37
C LYS A 323 16.71 -7.87 24.09
N GLU A 324 15.72 -7.66 24.96
CA GLU A 324 15.55 -6.39 25.68
C GLU A 324 16.75 -6.07 26.58
N LYS A 325 17.36 -7.08 27.24
CA LYS A 325 18.61 -6.91 28.00
C LYS A 325 19.77 -6.49 27.09
N LEU A 326 19.89 -7.11 25.91
CA LEU A 326 20.92 -6.78 24.95
C LEU A 326 20.74 -5.36 24.38
N ASP A 327 19.50 -4.95 24.11
CA ASP A 327 19.14 -3.59 23.68
C ASP A 327 19.58 -2.53 24.70
N VAL A 328 19.43 -2.82 26.00
CA VAL A 328 19.94 -1.96 27.09
C VAL A 328 21.46 -1.92 27.11
N ALA A 329 22.13 -3.07 26.95
CA ALA A 329 23.59 -3.13 26.94
C ALA A 329 24.22 -2.40 25.75
N MET A 330 23.62 -2.50 24.56
CA MET A 330 24.04 -1.75 23.37
C MET A 330 23.97 -0.23 23.62
N LYS A 331 22.85 0.24 24.18
CA LYS A 331 22.67 1.67 24.53
C LYS A 331 23.70 2.15 25.53
N GLU A 332 23.97 1.37 26.57
CA GLU A 332 24.96 1.75 27.57
C GLU A 332 26.36 1.84 26.96
N LEU A 333 26.74 0.87 26.10
CA LEU A 333 28.03 0.90 25.41
C LEU A 333 28.18 2.12 24.49
N ILE A 334 27.14 2.45 23.71
CA ILE A 334 27.12 3.66 22.86
C ILE A 334 27.32 4.91 23.73
N LYS A 335 26.59 5.00 24.84
CA LYS A 335 26.59 6.15 25.75
C LYS A 335 27.94 6.37 26.43
N VAL A 336 28.60 5.32 26.94
CA VAL A 336 29.91 5.49 27.59
C VAL A 336 30.98 5.85 26.57
N PHE A 337 30.93 5.27 25.37
CA PHE A 337 31.87 5.59 24.30
C PHE A 337 31.67 7.02 23.75
N SER A 338 30.43 7.50 23.64
CA SER A 338 30.11 8.80 23.05
C SER A 338 30.57 10.01 23.88
N LYS A 339 30.82 9.82 25.18
CA LYS A 339 31.30 10.87 26.09
C LYS A 339 32.55 11.58 25.56
N ASP A 340 33.46 10.81 24.97
CA ASP A 340 34.77 11.30 24.52
C ASP A 340 34.92 11.32 22.99
N PHE A 341 33.99 10.71 22.26
CA PHE A 341 34.05 10.66 20.80
C PHE A 341 33.52 11.96 20.15
N LYS A 342 34.40 12.97 20.01
CA LYS A 342 34.07 14.32 19.51
C LYS A 342 34.31 14.53 18.01
N TYR A 343 33.87 13.58 17.19
CA TYR A 343 33.96 13.70 15.73
C TYR A 343 32.82 14.53 15.11
N ASP A 344 33.03 15.02 13.89
CA ASP A 344 32.08 15.88 13.16
C ASP A 344 30.93 15.08 12.54
N LYS A 345 29.79 15.75 12.30
CA LYS A 345 28.63 15.15 11.61
C LYS A 345 28.80 15.02 10.09
N GLN A 346 29.89 15.58 9.55
CA GLN A 346 30.22 15.63 8.13
C GLN A 346 31.70 15.28 7.94
N SER A 347 32.06 14.79 6.75
CA SER A 347 33.43 14.38 6.41
C SER A 347 34.43 15.50 6.68
N ASN A 348 35.51 15.15 7.39
CA ASN A 348 36.58 16.08 7.73
C ASN A 348 37.93 15.33 7.78
N LEU A 349 38.56 15.17 6.62
CA LEU A 349 39.80 14.39 6.50
C LEU A 349 40.97 14.93 7.32
N SER A 350 41.05 16.25 7.53
CA SER A 350 42.07 16.85 8.39
C SER A 350 41.87 16.40 9.84
N LYS A 351 40.61 16.41 10.31
CA LYS A 351 40.26 15.90 11.64
C LYS A 351 40.40 14.38 11.74
N ALA A 352 40.12 13.64 10.68
CA ALA A 352 40.38 12.19 10.63
C ALA A 352 41.88 11.89 10.85
N LYS A 353 42.75 12.67 10.20
CA LYS A 353 44.21 12.57 10.36
C LYS A 353 44.65 12.91 11.79
N GLU A 354 44.06 13.94 12.41
CA GLU A 354 44.31 14.27 13.82
C GLU A 354 43.83 13.18 14.77
N PHE A 355 42.59 12.68 14.59
CA PHE A 355 42.02 11.59 15.39
C PHE A 355 42.86 10.32 15.33
N HIS A 356 43.35 9.99 14.13
CA HIS A 356 44.25 8.85 13.91
C HIS A 356 45.57 9.05 14.65
N LYS A 357 46.21 10.22 14.48
CA LYS A 357 47.48 10.56 15.14
C LYS A 357 47.37 10.48 16.67
N ASP A 358 46.26 10.94 17.22
CA ASP A 358 46.00 10.95 18.67
C ASP A 358 45.43 9.62 19.19
N ALA A 359 45.25 8.62 18.30
CA ALA A 359 44.66 7.32 18.59
C ALA A 359 43.36 7.41 19.41
N VAL A 360 42.48 8.37 19.05
CA VAL A 360 41.34 8.78 19.86
C VAL A 360 40.43 7.58 20.16
N VAL A 361 40.07 6.78 19.15
CA VAL A 361 39.15 5.66 19.35
C VAL A 361 39.78 4.56 20.21
N THR A 362 41.06 4.26 19.98
CA THR A 362 41.82 3.31 20.81
C THR A 362 41.87 3.75 22.26
N ASN A 363 42.11 5.04 22.51
CA ASN A 363 42.19 5.60 23.86
C ASN A 363 40.83 5.57 24.57
N ILE A 364 39.73 5.84 23.86
CA ILE A 364 38.37 5.69 24.40
C ILE A 364 38.08 4.22 24.73
N TRP A 365 38.42 3.30 23.81
CA TRP A 365 38.15 1.87 23.99
C TRP A 365 38.88 1.25 25.19
N LYS A 366 40.03 1.81 25.58
CA LYS A 366 40.80 1.38 26.75
C LYS A 366 40.24 1.86 28.08
N LYS A 367 39.25 2.75 28.10
CA LYS A 367 38.65 3.22 29.36
C LYS A 367 37.86 2.09 30.02
N GLN A 368 38.03 1.92 31.33
CA GLN A 368 37.42 0.82 32.09
C GLN A 368 35.89 0.76 31.91
N GLU A 369 35.21 1.90 31.92
CA GLU A 369 33.75 1.96 31.72
C GLU A 369 33.29 1.46 30.33
N VAL A 370 34.09 1.65 29.29
CA VAL A 370 33.81 1.14 27.94
C VAL A 370 34.07 -0.37 27.88
N ILE A 371 35.18 -0.83 28.47
CA ILE A 371 35.52 -2.25 28.58
C ILE A 371 34.43 -3.01 29.34
N ASP A 372 33.96 -2.48 30.47
CA ASP A 372 32.91 -3.10 31.29
C ASP A 372 31.59 -3.19 30.52
N ALA A 373 31.19 -2.10 29.84
CA ALA A 373 29.98 -2.08 29.02
C ALA A 373 30.06 -3.08 27.84
N TYR A 374 31.22 -3.18 27.17
CA TYR A 374 31.46 -4.15 26.10
C TYR A 374 31.44 -5.59 26.60
N ASN A 375 32.09 -5.88 27.72
CA ASN A 375 32.07 -7.22 28.32
C ASN A 375 30.65 -7.63 28.72
N ASN A 376 29.85 -6.71 29.25
CA ASN A 376 28.44 -6.95 29.54
C ASN A 376 27.63 -7.24 28.26
N TYR A 377 27.84 -6.46 27.20
CA TYR A 377 27.24 -6.73 25.88
C TYR A 377 27.62 -8.13 25.37
N VAL A 378 28.91 -8.50 25.37
CA VAL A 378 29.39 -9.81 24.91
C VAL A 378 28.79 -10.95 25.74
N LYS A 379 28.67 -10.77 27.05
CA LYS A 379 28.02 -11.74 27.94
C LYS A 379 26.56 -11.96 27.54
N LEU A 380 25.77 -10.89 27.41
CA LEU A 380 24.34 -10.97 27.06
C LEU A 380 24.11 -11.44 25.63
N ARG A 381 25.04 -11.12 24.71
CA ARG A 381 24.97 -11.51 23.30
C ARG A 381 25.00 -13.03 23.10
N LYS A 382 25.60 -13.78 24.03
CA LYS A 382 25.62 -15.26 24.04
C LYS A 382 24.24 -15.86 24.35
N ASP A 383 23.43 -15.16 25.14
CA ASP A 383 22.08 -15.60 25.51
C ASP A 383 21.05 -15.27 24.41
N TYR A 384 21.37 -14.34 23.52
CA TYR A 384 20.49 -13.94 22.41
C TYR A 384 20.43 -15.03 21.32
N LYS A 385 19.23 -15.62 21.15
CA LYS A 385 18.95 -16.68 20.17
C LYS A 385 18.03 -16.24 19.03
N GLY A 386 18.14 -14.97 18.64
CA GLY A 386 17.28 -14.36 17.61
C GLY A 386 16.04 -13.70 18.19
N SER A 387 15.50 -12.74 17.43
CA SER A 387 14.24 -12.06 17.72
C SER A 387 13.05 -12.99 17.54
N VAL A 388 11.95 -12.66 18.22
CA VAL A 388 10.66 -13.32 18.01
C VAL A 388 9.82 -12.40 17.14
N TYR A 389 9.20 -12.97 16.10
CA TYR A 389 8.35 -12.26 15.16
C TYR A 389 6.96 -12.89 15.15
N LEU A 390 5.98 -12.13 14.68
CA LEU A 390 4.64 -12.66 14.43
C LEU A 390 4.68 -13.68 13.30
N ASP A 391 3.89 -14.73 13.44
CA ASP A 391 3.65 -15.67 12.35
C ASP A 391 2.50 -15.12 11.50
N HIS A 392 2.85 -14.53 10.35
CA HIS A 392 1.88 -13.96 9.43
C HIS A 392 1.31 -14.97 8.44
N THR A 393 1.75 -16.24 8.48
CA THR A 393 1.29 -17.24 7.52
C THR A 393 -0.22 -17.37 7.61
N LYS A 394 -0.89 -16.94 6.53
CA LYS A 394 -2.34 -16.91 6.31
C LYS A 394 -3.11 -16.12 7.37
N THR A 395 -2.45 -15.18 8.03
CA THR A 395 -2.99 -14.47 9.19
C THR A 395 -2.72 -12.97 9.13
N ILE A 396 -3.77 -12.19 9.35
CA ILE A 396 -3.69 -10.74 9.58
C ILE A 396 -4.02 -10.47 11.04
N TYR A 397 -3.11 -9.80 11.74
CA TYR A 397 -3.30 -9.45 13.16
C TYR A 397 -3.99 -8.10 13.29
N VAL A 398 -5.05 -8.04 14.09
CA VAL A 398 -5.76 -6.80 14.41
C VAL A 398 -5.63 -6.53 15.90
N PHE A 399 -4.66 -5.70 16.26
CA PHE A 399 -4.44 -5.26 17.64
C PHE A 399 -5.43 -4.16 18.00
N ILE A 400 -6.24 -4.38 19.04
CA ILE A 400 -7.27 -3.45 19.49
C ILE A 400 -6.84 -2.90 20.86
N ASN A 401 -6.63 -1.59 20.95
CA ASN A 401 -6.29 -0.91 22.19
C ASN A 401 -7.30 0.19 22.51
N LYS A 402 -8.26 -0.12 23.40
CA LYS A 402 -9.32 0.81 23.83
C LYS A 402 -8.85 1.86 24.84
N ASN A 403 -7.60 1.77 25.29
CA ASN A 403 -7.06 2.66 26.32
C ASN A 403 -6.11 3.74 25.73
N ILE A 404 -5.81 3.66 24.44
CA ILE A 404 -5.12 4.73 23.70
C ILE A 404 -6.15 5.39 22.80
N GLU A 405 -6.24 6.71 22.85
CA GLU A 405 -7.22 7.46 22.05
C GLU A 405 -6.85 7.48 20.57
N GLY A 406 -5.58 7.69 20.23
CA GLY A 406 -5.07 7.63 18.86
C GLY A 406 -3.56 7.91 18.79
N GLY A 407 -3.03 8.06 17.58
CA GLY A 407 -1.68 8.61 17.34
C GLY A 407 -1.70 10.12 17.09
N ARG A 408 -0.56 10.81 17.22
CA ARG A 408 -0.36 12.27 17.05
C ARG A 408 -0.88 13.13 18.21
N ASP A 409 -2.09 13.65 18.13
CA ASP A 409 -2.67 14.62 19.07
C ASP A 409 -4.21 14.56 19.05
N PRO A 410 -4.93 15.17 20.01
CA PRO A 410 -6.39 15.11 20.06
C PRO A 410 -7.12 15.63 18.82
N ILE A 411 -6.55 16.58 18.07
CA ILE A 411 -7.18 17.24 16.91
C ILE A 411 -6.97 16.41 15.63
N THR A 412 -5.74 16.01 15.34
CA THR A 412 -5.34 15.37 14.07
C THR A 412 -5.16 13.86 14.19
N LYS A 413 -5.76 13.27 15.24
CA LYS A 413 -5.46 11.90 15.67
C LYS A 413 -5.51 10.88 14.54
N THR A 414 -4.45 10.08 14.46
CA THR A 414 -4.46 8.83 13.68
C THR A 414 -5.29 7.80 14.46
N GLN A 415 -6.47 7.44 13.95
CA GLN A 415 -7.43 6.60 14.66
C GLN A 415 -7.09 5.10 14.60
N ALA A 416 -6.48 4.67 13.50
CA ALA A 416 -5.93 3.33 13.31
C ALA A 416 -4.69 3.45 12.42
N TYR A 417 -3.84 2.42 12.41
CA TYR A 417 -2.60 2.43 11.65
C TYR A 417 -2.19 1.02 11.23
N SER A 418 -1.78 0.89 9.98
CA SER A 418 -0.97 -0.22 9.49
C SER A 418 0.26 0.29 8.74
N LEU A 419 1.38 -0.41 8.93
CA LEU A 419 2.51 -0.25 8.01
C LEU A 419 2.20 -1.05 6.74
N ASN A 420 2.50 -0.46 5.58
CA ASN A 420 2.31 -1.14 4.30
C ASN A 420 2.98 -2.51 4.27
N SER A 421 2.25 -3.53 3.84
CA SER A 421 2.72 -4.93 3.73
C SER A 421 3.09 -5.58 5.06
N SER A 422 2.58 -5.10 6.19
CA SER A 422 2.93 -5.64 7.51
C SER A 422 2.13 -6.87 7.93
N GLY A 423 0.97 -7.11 7.33
CA GLY A 423 0.01 -8.08 7.88
C GLY A 423 -0.53 -7.73 9.27
N VAL A 424 -0.36 -6.47 9.73
CA VAL A 424 -0.75 -5.99 11.06
C VAL A 424 -1.56 -4.71 10.98
N VAL A 425 -2.60 -4.61 11.80
CA VAL A 425 -3.40 -3.41 12.00
C VAL A 425 -3.46 -3.07 13.49
N HIS A 426 -3.22 -1.81 13.83
CA HIS A 426 -3.43 -1.25 15.17
C HIS A 426 -4.68 -0.37 15.18
N VAL A 427 -5.64 -0.71 16.02
CA VAL A 427 -6.93 -0.02 16.19
C VAL A 427 -6.95 0.66 17.55
N PHE A 428 -7.09 1.98 17.57
CA PHE A 428 -7.19 2.76 18.82
C PHE A 428 -8.65 3.03 19.20
N ASN A 429 -8.85 3.58 20.41
CA ASN A 429 -10.17 3.86 20.96
C ASN A 429 -11.00 4.79 20.05
N SER A 430 -10.37 5.78 19.40
CA SER A 430 -11.08 6.66 18.48
C SER A 430 -11.62 5.95 17.24
N ALA A 431 -10.88 4.99 16.65
CA ALA A 431 -11.40 4.16 15.57
C ALA A 431 -12.48 3.20 16.06
N TYR A 432 -12.29 2.59 17.23
CA TYR A 432 -13.26 1.65 17.82
C TYR A 432 -14.65 2.28 18.02
N ASN A 433 -14.69 3.57 18.36
CA ASN A 433 -15.92 4.33 18.60
C ASN A 433 -16.38 5.18 17.40
N ASP A 434 -15.68 5.12 16.25
CA ASP A 434 -16.07 5.87 15.06
C ASP A 434 -17.37 5.32 14.44
N LYS A 435 -18.13 6.16 13.74
CA LYS A 435 -19.31 5.74 12.99
C LYS A 435 -18.93 4.84 11.80
N ASP A 436 -17.77 5.08 11.19
CA ASP A 436 -17.24 4.37 10.03
C ASP A 436 -16.18 3.34 10.45
N LYS A 437 -16.17 2.94 11.73
CA LYS A 437 -15.14 2.10 12.38
C LYS A 437 -14.72 0.86 11.60
N TYR A 438 -15.67 0.13 11.02
CA TYR A 438 -15.35 -1.09 10.27
C TYR A 438 -14.59 -0.76 8.99
N ALA A 439 -15.04 0.26 8.25
CA ALA A 439 -14.36 0.71 7.05
C ALA A 439 -12.95 1.24 7.34
N LEU A 440 -12.75 1.95 8.45
CA LEU A 440 -11.43 2.39 8.90
C LEU A 440 -10.49 1.19 9.15
N VAL A 441 -10.97 0.14 9.82
CA VAL A 441 -10.14 -1.06 10.03
C VAL A 441 -9.87 -1.79 8.70
N ILE A 442 -10.86 -1.90 7.81
CA ILE A 442 -10.67 -2.49 6.48
C ILE A 442 -9.65 -1.69 5.66
N HIS A 443 -9.68 -0.36 5.72
CA HIS A 443 -8.68 0.51 5.09
C HIS A 443 -7.27 0.15 5.56
N GLU A 444 -7.07 0.02 6.88
CA GLU A 444 -5.78 -0.38 7.43
C GLU A 444 -5.40 -1.83 7.07
N ILE A 445 -6.37 -2.74 6.94
CA ILE A 445 -6.11 -4.09 6.39
C ILE A 445 -5.65 -3.97 4.92
N GLY A 446 -6.18 -3.01 4.16
CA GLY A 446 -5.71 -2.70 2.81
C GLY A 446 -4.24 -2.30 2.80
N HIS A 447 -3.82 -1.42 3.71
CA HIS A 447 -2.40 -1.10 3.93
C HIS A 447 -1.59 -2.34 4.36
N ALA A 448 -2.12 -3.17 5.27
CA ALA A 448 -1.45 -4.41 5.69
C ALA A 448 -1.22 -5.37 4.51
N LEU A 449 -2.09 -5.34 3.50
CA LEU A 449 -2.02 -6.04 2.21
C LEU A 449 -1.41 -5.17 1.08
N SER A 450 -0.61 -4.17 1.47
CA SER A 450 0.25 -3.36 0.60
C SER A 450 -0.43 -2.32 -0.27
N LEU A 451 -1.74 -2.13 -0.13
CA LEU A 451 -2.40 -1.03 -0.83
C LEU A 451 -1.94 0.32 -0.29
N GLN A 452 -1.76 1.25 -1.21
CA GLN A 452 -1.61 2.67 -0.89
C GLN A 452 -2.95 3.38 -1.07
N HIS A 453 -3.03 4.62 -0.60
CA HIS A 453 -4.17 5.47 -0.93
C HIS A 453 -4.26 5.64 -2.45
N THR A 454 -5.49 5.69 -2.96
CA THR A 454 -5.79 5.62 -4.39
C THR A 454 -5.16 6.75 -5.18
N PHE A 455 -5.09 7.94 -4.59
CA PHE A 455 -4.49 9.13 -5.20
C PHE A 455 -3.10 9.46 -4.65
N SER A 456 -2.42 8.46 -4.06
CA SER A 456 -1.01 8.62 -3.74
C SER A 456 -0.23 8.67 -5.05
N ASP A 457 0.54 9.74 -5.26
CA ASP A 457 1.42 9.85 -6.42
C ASP A 457 2.70 9.06 -6.16
N ARG A 458 2.56 7.73 -6.04
CA ARG A 458 3.67 6.79 -5.79
C ARG A 458 4.82 7.07 -6.76
N ASN A 459 4.47 7.27 -8.04
CA ASN A 459 5.43 7.56 -9.10
C ASN A 459 6.12 8.90 -8.90
N SER A 460 5.42 10.00 -8.59
CA SER A 460 6.08 11.28 -8.32
C SER A 460 6.86 11.30 -7.01
N ASN A 461 6.39 10.59 -5.98
CA ASN A 461 7.12 10.43 -4.71
C ASN A 461 8.43 9.69 -4.96
N THR A 462 8.40 8.55 -5.65
CA THR A 462 9.59 7.81 -6.07
C THR A 462 10.51 8.68 -6.93
N ILE A 463 9.98 9.43 -7.91
CA ILE A 463 10.79 10.37 -8.72
C ILE A 463 11.46 11.42 -7.84
N SER A 464 10.74 12.00 -6.87
CA SER A 464 11.25 13.01 -5.93
C SER A 464 12.35 12.45 -5.04
N GLU A 465 12.16 11.26 -4.46
CA GLU A 465 13.14 10.56 -3.62
C GLU A 465 14.39 10.17 -4.43
N ASN A 466 14.19 9.63 -5.64
CA ASN A 466 15.27 9.32 -6.56
C ASN A 466 16.06 10.58 -6.94
N THR A 467 15.39 11.69 -7.19
CA THR A 467 16.03 12.97 -7.52
C THR A 467 16.88 13.50 -6.36
N LYS A 468 16.35 13.45 -5.12
CA LYS A 468 17.12 13.80 -3.91
C LYS A 468 18.34 12.89 -3.73
N THR A 469 18.17 11.59 -3.97
CA THR A 469 19.24 10.59 -3.87
C THR A 469 20.31 10.82 -4.94
N ILE A 470 19.92 11.08 -6.18
CA ILE A 470 20.82 11.45 -7.28
C ILE A 470 21.63 12.69 -6.90
N GLN A 471 21.00 13.74 -6.38
CA GLN A 471 21.71 14.96 -5.99
C GLN A 471 22.73 14.70 -4.87
N LYS A 472 22.38 13.87 -3.87
CA LYS A 472 23.30 13.44 -2.81
C LYS A 472 24.50 12.68 -3.39
N LEU A 473 24.25 11.73 -4.29
CA LEU A 473 25.27 10.94 -4.97
C LEU A 473 26.18 11.79 -5.87
N GLU A 474 25.62 12.75 -6.60
CA GLU A 474 26.40 13.68 -7.43
C GLU A 474 27.31 14.59 -6.59
N ASN A 475 26.86 15.01 -5.41
CA ASN A 475 27.69 15.75 -4.45
C ASN A 475 28.80 14.85 -3.86
N GLU A 476 28.47 13.62 -3.44
CA GLU A 476 29.46 12.66 -2.93
C GLU A 476 30.52 12.31 -3.97
N LYS A 477 30.13 12.16 -5.24
CA LYS A 477 31.07 11.97 -6.35
C LYS A 477 32.04 13.15 -6.48
N LYS A 478 31.55 14.39 -6.44
CA LYS A 478 32.41 15.59 -6.50
C LYS A 478 33.38 15.67 -5.32
N GLU A 479 32.91 15.32 -4.12
CA GLU A 479 33.76 15.23 -2.94
C GLU A 479 34.88 14.19 -3.14
N LEU A 480 34.53 12.99 -3.62
CA LEU A 480 35.49 11.93 -3.92
C LEU A 480 36.53 12.34 -4.97
N GLU A 481 36.10 13.01 -6.04
CA GLU A 481 36.99 13.53 -7.08
C GLU A 481 37.97 14.59 -6.53
N ASN A 482 37.55 15.39 -5.55
CA ASN A 482 38.42 16.34 -4.87
C ASN A 482 39.40 15.65 -3.91
N ILE A 483 38.94 14.64 -3.16
CA ILE A 483 39.78 13.84 -2.27
C ILE A 483 40.84 13.09 -3.07
N LYS A 484 40.47 12.52 -4.23
CA LYS A 484 41.40 11.82 -5.13
C LYS A 484 42.60 12.69 -5.54
N LYS A 485 42.40 14.01 -5.67
CA LYS A 485 43.46 14.98 -6.01
C LYS A 485 44.35 15.35 -4.82
N ASN A 486 43.91 15.11 -3.58
CA ASN A 486 44.66 15.44 -2.37
C ASN A 486 45.49 14.23 -1.89
N LEU A 487 46.76 14.17 -2.32
CA LEU A 487 47.66 13.05 -2.03
C LEU A 487 47.95 12.84 -0.54
N ASP A 488 47.91 13.89 0.29
CA ASP A 488 48.19 13.81 1.74
C ASP A 488 47.00 13.26 2.53
N LEU A 489 45.78 13.65 2.15
CA LEU A 489 44.57 13.31 2.91
C LEU A 489 43.83 12.07 2.40
N ARG A 490 44.06 11.64 1.15
CA ARG A 490 43.34 10.49 0.55
C ARG A 490 43.47 9.20 1.34
N ASN A 491 44.59 9.00 2.04
CA ASN A 491 44.85 7.80 2.83
C ASN A 491 43.95 7.70 4.08
N TYR A 492 43.39 8.82 4.54
CA TYR A 492 42.52 8.90 5.70
C TYR A 492 41.03 8.80 5.33
N TYR A 493 40.70 8.66 4.05
CA TYR A 493 39.31 8.57 3.60
C TYR A 493 38.56 7.38 4.21
N GLY A 494 39.17 6.19 4.23
CA GLY A 494 38.61 5.01 4.90
C GLY A 494 38.33 5.26 6.38
N LEU A 495 39.28 5.86 7.10
CA LEU A 495 39.14 6.25 8.51
C LEU A 495 37.99 7.25 8.73
N ASP A 496 37.92 8.31 7.93
CA ASP A 496 36.85 9.31 8.02
C ASP A 496 35.47 8.66 7.86
N LYS A 497 35.30 7.77 6.89
CA LYS A 497 34.04 7.01 6.72
C LYS A 497 33.70 6.15 7.93
N LYS A 498 34.67 5.49 8.57
CA LYS A 498 34.44 4.73 9.80
C LYS A 498 34.04 5.65 10.95
N TYR A 499 34.75 6.77 11.16
CA TYR A 499 34.42 7.76 12.19
C TYR A 499 33.04 8.38 11.99
N LEU A 500 32.68 8.71 10.75
CA LEU A 500 31.34 9.19 10.40
C LEU A 500 30.28 8.14 10.68
N THR A 501 30.52 6.88 10.32
CA THR A 501 29.56 5.80 10.58
C THR A 501 29.29 5.64 12.08
N ILE A 502 30.35 5.63 12.89
CA ILE A 502 30.25 5.61 14.37
C ILE A 502 29.50 6.86 14.86
N LYS A 503 29.84 8.05 14.34
CA LYS A 503 29.21 9.31 14.74
C LYS A 503 27.72 9.34 14.41
N THR A 504 27.34 8.89 13.22
CA THR A 504 25.95 8.83 12.76
C THR A 504 25.15 7.90 13.66
N LEU A 505 25.68 6.71 13.98
CA LEU A 505 25.04 5.80 14.91
C LEU A 505 24.87 6.43 16.29
N ILE A 506 25.92 7.05 16.84
CA ILE A 506 25.82 7.76 18.14
C ILE A 506 24.71 8.80 18.09
N VAL A 507 24.74 9.73 17.12
CA VAL A 507 23.76 10.83 17.03
C VAL A 507 22.33 10.31 16.86
N TYR A 508 22.12 9.27 16.05
CA TYR A 508 20.79 8.73 15.79
C TYR A 508 20.22 7.97 17.01
N HIS A 509 21.09 7.47 17.89
CA HIS A 509 20.71 6.58 18.99
C HIS A 509 20.93 7.16 20.40
N ASP A 510 21.51 8.36 20.52
CA ASP A 510 21.63 9.11 21.78
C ASP A 510 20.25 9.62 22.27
N GLU A 511 19.28 9.81 21.35
CA GLU A 511 18.05 10.56 21.66
C GLU A 511 16.74 9.74 21.62
N THR A 512 16.55 8.72 20.76
CA THR A 512 15.18 8.13 20.59
C THR A 512 15.06 6.64 20.21
N GLN A 513 16.11 5.96 19.71
CA GLN A 513 16.00 4.58 19.19
C GLN A 513 17.11 3.64 19.67
N THR A 514 16.82 2.34 19.84
CA THR A 514 17.88 1.31 19.85
C THR A 514 18.22 0.95 18.41
N PRO A 515 19.49 0.85 17.99
CA PRO A 515 19.81 0.22 16.71
C PRO A 515 19.40 -1.26 16.73
N SER A 516 19.12 -1.84 15.56
CA SER A 516 19.05 -3.30 15.47
C SER A 516 20.42 -3.90 15.82
N ILE A 517 20.44 -5.13 16.32
CA ILE A 517 21.69 -5.79 16.74
C ILE A 517 22.68 -5.89 15.58
N SER A 518 22.21 -6.24 14.36
CA SER A 518 23.10 -6.31 13.19
C SER A 518 23.63 -4.95 12.77
N TYR A 519 22.78 -3.91 12.81
CA TYR A 519 23.23 -2.56 12.48
C TYR A 519 24.22 -2.05 13.52
N PHE A 520 23.98 -2.29 14.81
CA PHE A 520 24.92 -1.99 15.88
C PHE A 520 26.27 -2.68 15.68
N GLU A 521 26.27 -4.00 15.48
CA GLU A 521 27.50 -4.77 15.25
C GLU A 521 28.26 -4.25 14.02
N SER A 522 27.57 -4.03 12.90
CA SER A 522 28.19 -3.60 11.64
C SER A 522 28.67 -2.14 11.64
N ALA A 523 27.85 -1.21 12.12
CA ALA A 523 28.13 0.22 12.07
C ALA A 523 28.95 0.72 13.27
N PHE A 524 28.87 0.06 14.43
CA PHE A 524 29.61 0.44 15.64
C PHE A 524 30.80 -0.49 15.90
N LEU A 525 30.55 -1.75 16.26
CA LEU A 525 31.61 -2.65 16.72
C LEU A 525 32.63 -2.95 15.62
N ASN A 526 32.19 -3.37 14.43
CA ASN A 526 33.09 -3.72 13.34
C ASN A 526 33.94 -2.53 12.88
N ASN A 527 33.40 -1.31 12.94
CA ASN A 527 34.19 -0.11 12.64
C ASN A 527 35.23 0.19 13.72
N ILE A 528 34.98 -0.11 14.99
CA ILE A 528 35.93 0.13 16.08
C ILE A 528 36.97 -0.98 16.20
N ILE A 529 36.53 -2.22 16.42
CA ILE A 529 37.37 -3.38 16.75
C ILE A 529 37.61 -4.34 15.58
N GLY A 530 36.93 -4.15 14.44
CA GLY A 530 37.05 -5.02 13.27
C GLY A 530 36.18 -6.28 13.36
N LYS A 531 36.17 -7.05 12.27
CA LYS A 531 35.55 -8.38 12.16
C LYS A 531 36.53 -9.35 11.50
N LYS A 532 36.84 -10.46 12.17
CA LYS A 532 37.62 -11.55 11.59
C LYS A 532 36.72 -12.48 10.77
N VAL A 533 37.28 -13.12 9.74
CA VAL A 533 36.56 -14.06 8.89
C VAL A 533 36.23 -15.32 9.70
N GLU A 534 34.95 -15.61 9.86
CA GLU A 534 34.48 -16.82 10.57
C GLU A 534 33.93 -17.89 9.61
N LYS A 535 33.62 -17.51 8.36
CA LYS A 535 33.06 -18.40 7.31
C LYS A 535 33.62 -18.07 5.93
N GLU A 536 33.65 -19.07 5.05
CA GLU A 536 34.06 -18.90 3.65
C GLU A 536 33.13 -17.93 2.91
N GLY A 537 33.69 -16.88 2.30
CA GLY A 537 32.93 -15.79 1.66
C GLY A 537 32.75 -14.51 2.49
N ASP A 538 33.03 -14.54 3.80
CA ASP A 538 33.03 -13.33 4.64
C ASP A 538 34.27 -12.46 4.33
N LYS A 539 34.06 -11.14 4.21
CA LYS A 539 35.16 -10.18 4.12
C LYS A 539 35.63 -9.81 5.52
N SER A 540 36.95 -9.86 5.75
CA SER A 540 37.56 -9.26 6.95
C SER A 540 37.31 -7.76 6.95
N ILE A 541 36.93 -7.21 8.10
CA ILE A 541 36.79 -5.76 8.29
C ILE A 541 37.89 -5.34 9.25
N ILE A 542 38.78 -4.47 8.79
CA ILE A 542 39.81 -3.86 9.64
C ILE A 542 39.13 -2.77 10.47
N GLY A 543 39.27 -2.85 11.79
CA GLY A 543 38.74 -1.86 12.73
C GLY A 543 39.65 -0.64 12.88
N VAL A 544 39.10 0.48 13.32
CA VAL A 544 39.85 1.72 13.57
C VAL A 544 41.01 1.49 14.53
N ILE A 545 40.86 0.66 15.57
CA ILE A 545 41.94 0.39 16.54
C ILE A 545 43.18 -0.21 15.86
N GLU A 546 42.97 -1.09 14.88
CA GLU A 546 44.07 -1.68 14.12
C GLU A 546 44.72 -0.64 13.21
N ILE A 547 43.93 0.23 12.57
CA ILE A 547 44.43 1.28 11.69
C ILE A 547 45.21 2.35 12.48
N GLU A 548 44.74 2.74 13.67
CA GLU A 548 45.41 3.67 14.58
C GLU A 548 46.76 3.14 15.09
N SER A 549 46.99 1.83 15.05
CA SER A 549 48.30 1.24 15.39
C SER A 549 49.35 1.41 14.29
N ASN A 550 48.94 1.76 13.06
CA ASN A 550 49.84 2.02 11.94
C ASN A 550 50.02 3.53 11.75
N PRO A 551 51.26 4.08 11.87
CA PRO A 551 51.51 5.51 11.69
C PRO A 551 51.25 6.01 10.26
N ASN A 552 51.26 5.11 9.27
CA ASN A 552 51.00 5.43 7.86
C ASN A 552 49.82 4.58 7.36
N PRO A 553 48.58 4.96 7.68
CA PRO A 553 47.42 4.20 7.26
C PRO A 553 47.31 4.22 5.73
N THR A 554 46.89 3.11 5.16
CA THR A 554 46.41 3.04 3.78
C THR A 554 44.90 2.95 3.82
N SER A 555 44.21 3.68 2.93
CA SER A 555 42.76 3.58 2.85
C SER A 555 42.38 2.16 2.43
N ASP A 556 41.55 1.50 3.22
CA ASP A 556 40.93 0.21 2.89
C ASP A 556 39.80 0.35 1.85
N ILE A 557 39.45 1.59 1.49
CA ILE A 557 38.42 1.94 0.50
C ILE A 557 39.08 2.53 -0.75
N SER A 558 38.76 1.94 -1.92
CA SER A 558 39.14 2.45 -3.23
C SER A 558 38.19 3.56 -3.68
N ILE A 559 38.71 4.80 -3.77
CA ILE A 559 37.94 5.96 -4.24
C ILE A 559 37.40 5.75 -5.66
N ASP A 560 38.16 5.11 -6.54
CA ASP A 560 37.77 4.88 -7.93
C ASP A 560 36.62 3.87 -8.06
N GLU A 561 36.63 2.83 -7.22
CA GLU A 561 35.52 1.88 -7.15
C GLU A 561 34.25 2.55 -6.61
N GLU A 562 34.37 3.41 -5.61
CA GLU A 562 33.23 4.16 -5.05
C GLU A 562 32.62 5.13 -6.07
N ILE A 563 33.45 5.88 -6.81
CA ILE A 563 32.97 6.73 -7.91
C ILE A 563 32.22 5.89 -8.95
N THR A 564 32.77 4.74 -9.35
CA THR A 564 32.15 3.86 -10.34
C THR A 564 30.79 3.33 -9.87
N LYS A 565 30.67 2.92 -8.59
CA LYS A 565 29.39 2.49 -8.00
C LYS A 565 28.36 3.62 -7.97
N ILE A 566 28.80 4.82 -7.60
CA ILE A 566 27.94 6.01 -7.57
C ILE A 566 27.38 6.33 -8.97
N GLU A 567 28.24 6.31 -10.00
CA GLU A 567 27.83 6.56 -11.39
C GLU A 567 26.81 5.54 -11.88
N ALA A 568 27.04 4.24 -11.61
CA ALA A 568 26.10 3.18 -11.95
C ALA A 568 24.73 3.37 -11.26
N ASN A 569 24.73 3.76 -9.98
CA ASN A 569 23.51 4.03 -9.23
C ASN A 569 22.74 5.24 -9.79
N ILE A 570 23.43 6.35 -10.07
CA ILE A 570 22.80 7.54 -10.69
C ILE A 570 22.15 7.17 -12.03
N LYS A 571 22.84 6.40 -12.87
CA LYS A 571 22.31 5.95 -14.16
C LYS A 571 21.02 5.15 -13.99
N LYS A 572 21.02 4.17 -13.09
CA LYS A 572 19.85 3.32 -12.79
C LYS A 572 18.64 4.16 -12.34
N LEU A 573 18.84 5.09 -11.39
CA LEU A 573 17.77 5.94 -10.87
C LEU A 573 17.19 6.90 -11.94
N LYS A 574 18.04 7.43 -12.83
CA LYS A 574 17.59 8.28 -13.96
C LYS A 574 16.75 7.49 -14.97
N GLU A 575 17.15 6.25 -15.29
CA GLU A 575 16.39 5.35 -16.17
C GLU A 575 15.01 4.99 -15.57
N GLU A 576 14.95 4.75 -14.27
CA GLU A 576 13.70 4.48 -13.54
C GLU A 576 12.76 5.70 -13.57
N ASN A 577 13.26 6.90 -13.24
CA ASN A 577 12.46 8.13 -13.27
C ASN A 577 11.84 8.40 -14.65
N ASN A 578 12.58 8.14 -15.72
CA ASN A 578 12.07 8.33 -17.08
C ASN A 578 10.88 7.41 -17.40
N LYS A 579 10.88 6.17 -16.89
CA LYS A 579 9.75 5.24 -17.06
C LYS A 579 8.53 5.67 -16.28
N LEU A 580 8.73 6.22 -15.08
CA LEU A 580 7.64 6.63 -14.18
C LEU A 580 6.99 7.95 -14.59
N LYS A 581 7.73 8.86 -15.25
CA LYS A 581 7.29 10.22 -15.57
C LYS A 581 5.99 10.23 -16.38
N ASP A 582 5.86 9.33 -17.34
CA ASP A 582 4.66 9.22 -18.19
C ASP A 582 3.42 8.78 -17.39
N LEU A 583 3.61 8.12 -16.24
CA LEU A 583 2.57 7.56 -15.39
C LEU A 583 2.19 8.46 -14.19
N THR A 584 2.48 9.77 -14.25
CA THR A 584 2.16 10.72 -13.17
C THR A 584 0.83 11.44 -13.45
N GLY A 585 0.04 11.70 -12.40
CA GLY A 585 -1.23 12.43 -12.52
C GLY A 585 -1.81 12.82 -11.16
N VAL A 586 -2.16 14.10 -10.99
CA VAL A 586 -2.56 14.67 -9.69
C VAL A 586 -4.07 14.86 -9.63
N LEU A 587 -4.75 13.94 -8.95
CA LEU A 587 -6.02 14.23 -8.27
C LEU A 587 -5.75 14.18 -6.76
N SER A 588 -6.39 15.05 -5.99
CA SER A 588 -6.25 15.06 -4.53
C SER A 588 -7.28 14.12 -3.90
N GLN A 589 -6.92 13.43 -2.80
CA GLN A 589 -7.86 12.57 -2.05
C GLN A 589 -9.15 13.29 -1.62
N SER A 590 -9.11 14.62 -1.44
CA SER A 590 -10.31 15.42 -1.13
C SER A 590 -11.39 15.43 -2.20
N LYS A 591 -11.05 15.04 -3.43
CA LYS A 591 -11.99 14.93 -4.55
C LYS A 591 -12.59 13.52 -4.69
N THR A 592 -12.14 12.57 -3.89
CA THR A 592 -12.70 11.21 -3.88
C THR A 592 -14.13 11.23 -3.38
N LEU A 593 -15.01 10.51 -4.07
CA LEU A 593 -16.41 10.33 -3.66
C LEU A 593 -16.63 8.94 -3.05
N GLU A 594 -15.79 7.97 -3.41
CA GLU A 594 -15.80 6.64 -2.82
C GLU A 594 -14.54 5.87 -3.14
N ASN A 595 -13.92 5.30 -2.12
CA ASN A 595 -12.92 4.24 -2.20
C ASN A 595 -12.65 3.78 -0.76
N ILE A 596 -12.34 2.52 -0.53
CA ILE A 596 -12.00 2.02 0.81
C ILE A 596 -10.60 2.54 1.22
N MET A 597 -9.67 2.70 0.28
CA MET A 597 -8.30 3.15 0.51
C MET A 597 -8.13 4.67 0.61
N ASP A 598 -9.18 5.48 0.54
CA ASP A 598 -9.03 6.92 0.75
C ASP A 598 -9.77 7.34 2.03
N TYR A 599 -9.31 8.41 2.67
CA TYR A 599 -10.02 8.98 3.81
C TYR A 599 -10.96 10.10 3.39
N ARG A 600 -11.94 10.36 4.25
CA ARG A 600 -12.70 11.60 4.19
C ARG A 600 -11.78 12.78 4.50
N GLN A 601 -11.42 13.57 3.48
CA GLN A 601 -10.57 14.75 3.64
C GLN A 601 -11.39 16.05 3.75
N PRO A 602 -10.86 17.08 4.43
CA PRO A 602 -11.42 18.43 4.36
C PRO A 602 -11.34 18.98 2.93
N ILE A 603 -12.34 19.75 2.51
CA ILE A 603 -12.42 20.30 1.15
C ILE A 603 -11.33 21.36 0.91
N ASP A 604 -10.95 22.11 1.96
CA ASP A 604 -9.81 23.03 2.02
C ASP A 604 -9.16 22.95 3.41
N ALA A 605 -7.89 23.37 3.55
CA ALA A 605 -7.13 23.28 4.80
C ALA A 605 -7.53 24.32 5.88
N THR A 606 -8.66 25.01 5.74
CA THR A 606 -9.14 26.04 6.66
C THR A 606 -10.40 25.60 7.41
N CYS A 607 -10.66 26.24 8.55
CA CYS A 607 -11.78 25.95 9.46
C CYS A 607 -13.19 26.18 8.84
N GLU A 608 -13.28 26.66 7.61
CA GLU A 608 -14.54 27.16 7.04
C GLU A 608 -15.35 26.12 6.26
N LYS A 609 -14.80 24.94 5.93
CA LYS A 609 -15.51 23.96 5.09
C LYS A 609 -15.56 22.56 5.70
N PRO A 610 -16.73 21.89 5.66
CA PRO A 610 -16.87 20.54 6.16
C PRO A 610 -15.98 19.57 5.38
N PHE A 611 -15.61 18.47 6.03
CA PHE A 611 -15.13 17.27 5.35
C PHE A 611 -16.03 16.92 4.18
N ASN A 612 -15.49 16.39 3.08
CA ASN A 612 -16.29 15.99 1.92
C ASN A 612 -17.43 15.05 2.34
N GLU A 613 -18.66 15.58 2.38
CA GLU A 613 -19.86 14.85 2.80
C GLU A 613 -20.34 13.85 1.77
N ASN A 614 -19.88 14.00 0.52
CA ASN A 614 -20.21 13.08 -0.55
C ASN A 614 -19.32 11.82 -0.53
N PHE A 615 -18.31 11.73 0.35
CA PHE A 615 -17.42 10.58 0.43
C PHE A 615 -18.07 9.39 1.19
N GLN A 616 -17.84 8.16 0.71
CA GLN A 616 -18.16 6.90 1.41
C GLN A 616 -17.15 5.78 1.10
N TYR A 617 -16.86 4.93 2.09
CA TYR A 617 -16.06 3.72 1.89
C TYR A 617 -16.90 2.60 1.26
N LYS A 618 -16.84 2.45 -0.07
CA LYS A 618 -17.73 1.50 -0.80
C LYS A 618 -17.02 0.48 -1.67
N LEU A 619 -15.82 0.77 -2.17
CA LEU A 619 -15.21 -0.08 -3.17
C LEU A 619 -13.69 0.02 -3.19
N PHE A 620 -13.10 -0.99 -3.78
CA PHE A 620 -11.74 -0.94 -4.29
C PHE A 620 -11.81 -0.85 -5.82
N TYR A 621 -10.85 -0.19 -6.43
CA TYR A 621 -10.68 -0.22 -7.88
C TYR A 621 -10.07 -1.55 -8.32
N GLN A 622 -10.28 -1.91 -9.59
CA GLN A 622 -9.85 -3.19 -10.16
C GLN A 622 -8.36 -3.45 -9.95
N TRP A 623 -7.51 -2.44 -10.12
CA TRP A 623 -6.07 -2.57 -9.92
C TRP A 623 -5.73 -2.87 -8.45
N GLN A 624 -6.48 -2.31 -7.50
CA GLN A 624 -6.34 -2.61 -6.07
C GLN A 624 -6.69 -4.08 -5.79
N TRP A 625 -7.70 -4.63 -6.47
CA TRP A 625 -8.04 -6.06 -6.32
C TRP A 625 -6.86 -6.96 -6.71
N LYS A 626 -6.18 -6.63 -7.80
CA LYS A 626 -5.00 -7.38 -8.28
C LYS A 626 -3.81 -7.23 -7.33
N GLU A 627 -3.45 -5.99 -6.96
CA GLU A 627 -2.28 -5.73 -6.11
C GLU A 627 -2.42 -6.40 -4.73
N MET A 628 -3.63 -6.38 -4.14
CA MET A 628 -3.89 -7.09 -2.88
C MET A 628 -3.71 -8.60 -2.99
N LEU A 629 -4.18 -9.20 -4.10
CA LEU A 629 -4.05 -10.63 -4.32
C LEU A 629 -2.58 -11.03 -4.53
N GLU A 630 -1.88 -10.34 -5.43
CA GLU A 630 -0.47 -10.61 -5.74
C GLU A 630 0.39 -10.49 -4.49
N THR A 631 0.28 -9.36 -3.79
CA THR A 631 1.12 -9.08 -2.63
C THR A 631 0.73 -9.90 -1.40
N GLY A 632 -0.57 -10.18 -1.23
CA GLY A 632 -1.06 -11.05 -0.17
C GLY A 632 -0.59 -12.50 -0.33
N ILE A 633 -0.47 -12.99 -1.57
CA ILE A 633 0.06 -14.33 -1.87
C ILE A 633 1.57 -14.35 -1.68
N GLU A 634 2.29 -13.36 -2.22
CA GLU A 634 3.75 -13.26 -2.13
C GLU A 634 4.24 -13.25 -0.68
N ASN A 635 3.55 -12.52 0.20
CA ASN A 635 3.88 -12.45 1.62
C ASN A 635 3.19 -13.54 2.46
N GLU A 636 2.50 -14.50 1.83
CA GLU A 636 1.75 -15.58 2.47
C GLU A 636 0.64 -15.14 3.44
N TYR A 637 0.18 -13.89 3.40
CA TYR A 637 -0.90 -13.38 4.26
C TYR A 637 -2.28 -13.96 3.91
N ILE A 638 -2.46 -14.37 2.65
CA ILE A 638 -3.67 -15.02 2.15
C ILE A 638 -3.30 -16.34 1.45
N SER A 639 -4.26 -17.27 1.35
CA SER A 639 -4.07 -18.52 0.63
C SER A 639 -5.34 -18.95 -0.10
N GLU A 640 -5.18 -19.71 -1.18
CA GLU A 640 -6.31 -20.26 -1.93
C GLU A 640 -7.14 -21.21 -1.05
N VAL A 641 -8.47 -21.07 -1.14
CA VAL A 641 -9.43 -21.99 -0.52
C VAL A 641 -9.38 -23.30 -1.32
N LYS A 642 -8.90 -24.37 -0.68
CA LYS A 642 -8.82 -25.71 -1.28
C LYS A 642 -10.16 -26.44 -1.26
#